data_AF-A0A8I1QVX4-F1
#
_entry.id   AF-A0A8I1QVX4-F1
#
_cell.length_a   1.000
_cell.length_b   1.000
_cell.length_c   1.000
_cell.angle_alpha   90.00
_cell.angle_beta   90.00
_cell.angle_gamma   90.00
#
_symmetry.space_group_name_H-M   'P 1'
#
loop_
_entity.id
_entity.type
_entity.pdbx_description
1 polymer ?
#
loop_
_entity_poly.entity_id
_entity_poly.type
_entity_poly.pdbx_seq_one_letter_code
_entity_poly.pdbx_strand_id
1 'polypeptide(L)'
;MLSLAPAASAAAVPTQLELHRLGGPAFLLCWTLEASPFGKPSIALSTGGRRLAAASISLGLRDGRERLAVAFRASGPDGIVATLSDQGPQGDVTASFDPALVHGIADPKDILADLAPQARLTLANALVRAWPPLFGLSTAPSYLSFLRQFLLTLFPKPLAMQPSAALVEGQWLCETLVPADFAGLQAASRLDGAGLTRLTLNSRIGAADRNGRRELHLVMEEPPARGGGLLLLQSERSLVVRSLPGRQVVPSLGRWWAGKAASRDGLRNWVVEQLAGLSGQGRLLAIEMQRRVPLAVQHVRRDDDLPAAELDLAVCNQAGLLIGGWLRDPDELLEEVLLHRAGGEPVAMLPRLQRFPVRLPTGEEGETRAATGFAAFACDYAAGAPVLQPRCEIKLRSGTTLTLRPPVQPADAATIRARALAAIPPQYLTAAMLEETLAPILAACQEELRESRPEPSVQRFGPVMARPKASVVIPLYRVYDFLRVQVAAFAGDPWFVEHAELIYVLDSPEHEAEVAHLLGGLHLAYGLPMQLVAMRRNGGFSAACNAGALQARGEALALVNSDVIPIGNGWLPTLIGKLDRQRRVGAVGPKLLYDDGSLQHAGLYFKRDSKGTWLNHHFFKGMPGSYGPANVERPVPGVTGACIVMPRALFDELGGFDESYVIGDYEDSDLCLKVRRAGFGIVYAPSVALYHLERQSISRSVDYTRGAASQHNAWLQTRRWDAQIEALMLAFATSVAEPALPEPAPSAPELVPRFTFRRATAA
;
A
#
# COMPACT_ATOMS: atom_id res chain seq x y z
N MET A 1 -19.77 -40.49 39.31
CA MET A 1 -18.68 -41.41 38.91
C MET A 1 -19.19 -42.82 39.10
N LEU A 2 -19.03 -43.69 38.10
CA LEU A 2 -19.43 -45.11 38.20
C LEU A 2 -18.20 -45.96 37.83
N SER A 3 -17.73 -46.76 38.78
CA SER A 3 -16.63 -47.71 38.58
C SER A 3 -17.21 -48.99 37.98
N LEU A 4 -16.64 -49.43 36.86
CA LEU A 4 -17.14 -50.56 36.08
C LEU A 4 -16.13 -51.70 36.14
N ALA A 5 -16.61 -52.94 36.33
CA ALA A 5 -15.80 -54.14 36.23
C ALA A 5 -15.86 -54.69 34.79
N PRO A 6 -14.73 -55.05 34.15
CA PRO A 6 -14.73 -55.73 32.85
C PRO A 6 -15.43 -57.09 32.92
N ALA A 7 -16.06 -57.53 31.83
CA ALA A 7 -16.58 -58.88 31.75
C ALA A 7 -15.42 -59.88 31.65
N ALA A 8 -15.36 -60.85 32.58
CA ALA A 8 -14.23 -61.74 32.74
C ALA A 8 -14.00 -62.64 31.50
N SER A 9 -12.87 -62.43 30.83
CA SER A 9 -12.19 -63.39 29.96
C SER A 9 -10.76 -63.58 30.50
N ALA A 10 -10.22 -64.79 30.37
CA ALA A 10 -9.12 -65.33 31.15
C ALA A 10 -7.82 -64.48 31.11
N ALA A 11 -7.10 -64.51 32.25
CA ALA A 11 -5.86 -63.80 32.60
C ALA A 11 -6.02 -62.30 32.91
N ALA A 12 -6.24 -61.99 34.19
CA ALA A 12 -6.51 -60.65 34.69
C ALA A 12 -5.28 -59.74 34.65
N VAL A 13 -5.24 -58.79 33.72
CA VAL A 13 -4.61 -57.49 33.97
C VAL A 13 -5.62 -56.68 34.80
N PRO A 14 -5.30 -56.23 36.03
CA PRO A 14 -6.22 -55.40 36.80
C PRO A 14 -6.39 -54.05 36.09
N THR A 15 -7.50 -53.89 35.39
CA THR A 15 -7.84 -52.66 34.66
C THR A 15 -8.91 -51.89 35.42
N GLN A 16 -8.72 -50.58 35.58
CA GLN A 16 -9.68 -49.68 36.22
C GLN A 16 -10.44 -48.91 35.14
N LEU A 17 -11.75 -49.15 35.05
CA LEU A 17 -12.64 -48.54 34.08
C LEU A 17 -13.60 -47.56 34.77
N GLU A 18 -13.62 -46.32 34.30
CA GLU A 18 -14.46 -45.26 34.86
C GLU A 18 -15.24 -44.54 33.78
N LEU A 19 -16.52 -44.28 34.05
CA LEU A 19 -17.37 -43.50 33.16
C LEU A 19 -17.77 -42.18 33.81
N HIS A 20 -17.47 -41.09 33.11
CA HIS A 20 -17.69 -39.71 33.55
C HIS A 20 -18.65 -38.99 32.60
N ARG A 21 -19.74 -38.40 33.12
CA ARG A 21 -20.66 -37.59 32.32
C ARG A 21 -20.13 -36.15 32.23
N LEU A 22 -19.82 -35.68 31.03
CA LEU A 22 -19.32 -34.33 30.79
C LEU A 22 -20.44 -33.29 30.66
N GLY A 23 -21.67 -33.74 30.36
CA GLY A 23 -22.86 -32.88 30.29
C GLY A 23 -23.82 -33.35 29.20
N GLY A 24 -25.13 -33.34 29.49
CA GLY A 24 -26.15 -33.82 28.55
C GLY A 24 -25.84 -35.26 28.09
N PRO A 25 -25.83 -35.55 26.78
CA PRO A 25 -25.50 -36.86 26.22
C PRO A 25 -23.99 -37.10 26.04
N ALA A 26 -23.11 -36.23 26.54
CA ALA A 26 -21.66 -36.34 26.37
C ALA A 26 -20.99 -37.06 27.54
N PHE A 27 -20.13 -38.02 27.22
CA PHE A 27 -19.44 -38.87 28.18
C PHE A 27 -17.94 -38.99 27.88
N LEU A 28 -17.18 -39.29 28.92
CA LEU A 28 -15.76 -39.62 28.89
C LEU A 28 -15.56 -40.97 29.57
N LEU A 29 -15.14 -41.97 28.79
CA LEU A 29 -14.71 -43.26 29.31
C LEU A 29 -13.20 -43.20 29.55
N CYS A 30 -12.78 -43.51 30.77
CA CYS A 30 -11.37 -43.59 31.17
C CYS A 30 -11.03 -45.05 31.44
N TRP A 31 -10.17 -45.64 30.63
CA TRP A 31 -9.69 -47.02 30.80
C TRP A 31 -8.20 -46.98 31.16
N THR A 32 -7.87 -47.33 32.41
CA THR A 32 -6.49 -47.38 32.89
C THR A 32 -5.90 -48.76 32.60
N LEU A 33 -4.74 -48.77 31.94
CA LEU A 33 -4.04 -49.98 31.54
C LEU A 33 -2.78 -50.14 32.41
N GLU A 34 -2.50 -51.36 32.86
CA GLU A 34 -1.13 -51.68 33.31
C GLU A 34 -0.23 -51.82 32.09
N ALA A 35 1.07 -51.50 32.25
CA ALA A 35 2.00 -51.37 31.14
C ALA A 35 1.93 -52.56 30.16
N SER A 36 1.45 -52.33 28.93
CA SER A 36 1.42 -53.34 27.89
C SER A 36 2.71 -53.29 27.06
N PRO A 37 3.45 -54.41 26.91
CA PRO A 37 4.63 -54.47 26.06
C PRO A 37 4.31 -54.57 24.55
N PHE A 38 3.03 -54.56 24.13
CA PHE A 38 2.63 -54.81 22.74
C PHE A 38 1.62 -53.77 22.21
N GLY A 39 1.89 -53.26 21.00
CA GLY A 39 0.95 -52.45 20.21
C GLY A 39 0.61 -51.06 20.76
N LYS A 40 -0.14 -50.27 19.99
CA LYS A 40 -0.83 -49.06 20.51
C LYS A 40 -2.26 -49.46 20.85
N PRO A 41 -2.66 -49.48 22.13
CA PRO A 41 -4.00 -49.91 22.51
C PRO A 41 -5.07 -48.95 21.96
N SER A 42 -6.20 -49.51 21.55
CA SER A 42 -7.33 -48.74 20.98
C SER A 42 -8.66 -49.21 21.56
N ILE A 43 -9.61 -48.28 21.72
CA ILE A 43 -10.94 -48.57 22.24
C ILE A 43 -11.98 -48.26 21.17
N ALA A 44 -12.79 -49.24 20.83
CA ALA A 44 -13.98 -49.08 20.00
C ALA A 44 -15.24 -49.12 20.87
N LEU A 45 -16.19 -48.22 20.61
CA LEU A 45 -17.48 -48.18 21.29
C LEU A 45 -18.57 -48.64 20.33
N SER A 46 -19.53 -49.42 20.84
CA SER A 46 -20.71 -49.84 20.08
C SER A 46 -21.97 -49.84 20.94
N THR A 47 -23.13 -49.63 20.32
CA THR A 47 -24.45 -49.74 20.94
C THR A 47 -25.40 -50.43 19.96
N GLY A 48 -26.19 -51.41 20.43
CA GLY A 48 -27.06 -52.20 19.56
C GLY A 48 -26.35 -52.84 18.35
N GLY A 49 -25.07 -53.22 18.50
CA GLY A 49 -24.23 -53.78 17.43
C GLY A 49 -23.71 -52.77 16.40
N ARG A 50 -24.01 -51.46 16.55
CA ARG A 50 -23.50 -50.39 15.69
C ARG A 50 -22.36 -49.63 16.36
N ARG A 51 -21.33 -49.29 15.59
CA ARG A 51 -20.19 -48.51 16.07
C ARG A 51 -20.61 -47.07 16.41
N LEU A 52 -20.24 -46.61 17.60
CA LEU A 52 -20.44 -45.23 18.05
C LEU A 52 -19.28 -44.35 17.57
N ALA A 53 -19.60 -43.11 17.20
CA ALA A 53 -18.60 -42.08 16.97
C ALA A 53 -17.90 -41.74 18.29
N ALA A 54 -16.59 -41.91 18.33
CA ALA A 54 -15.78 -41.70 19.51
C ALA A 54 -14.41 -41.13 19.13
N ALA A 55 -13.81 -40.36 20.03
CA ALA A 55 -12.47 -39.80 19.86
C ALA A 55 -11.64 -40.12 21.10
N SER A 56 -10.45 -40.68 20.90
CA SER A 56 -9.60 -41.15 21.99
C SER A 56 -8.27 -40.39 22.04
N ILE A 57 -7.73 -40.28 23.25
CA ILE A 57 -6.38 -39.78 23.54
C ILE A 57 -5.73 -40.68 24.60
N SER A 58 -4.40 -40.84 24.56
CA SER A 58 -3.65 -41.48 25.65
C SER A 58 -3.16 -40.42 26.64
N LEU A 59 -3.28 -40.72 27.92
CA LEU A 59 -2.97 -39.84 29.04
C LEU A 59 -2.05 -40.57 30.03
N GLY A 60 -0.86 -40.03 30.26
CA GLY A 60 0.04 -40.55 31.30
C GLY A 60 -0.43 -40.23 32.73
N LEU A 61 -0.32 -41.20 33.62
CA LEU A 61 -0.60 -41.07 35.04
C LEU A 61 0.68 -40.79 35.84
N ARG A 62 0.51 -40.29 37.07
CA ARG A 62 1.63 -39.94 37.98
C ARG A 62 2.44 -41.16 38.43
N ASP A 63 1.85 -42.34 38.40
CA ASP A 63 2.45 -43.62 38.76
C ASP A 63 3.13 -44.32 37.56
N GLY A 64 3.18 -43.66 36.40
CA GLY A 64 3.80 -44.17 35.18
C GLY A 64 2.90 -45.04 34.30
N ARG A 65 1.66 -45.32 34.72
CA ARG A 65 0.67 -46.04 33.89
C ARG A 65 0.08 -45.12 32.80
N GLU A 66 -0.54 -45.74 31.79
CA GLU A 66 -1.30 -45.02 30.76
C GLU A 66 -2.80 -45.20 30.94
N ARG A 67 -3.55 -44.15 30.62
CA ARG A 67 -5.01 -44.13 30.57
C ARG A 67 -5.47 -43.72 29.18
N LEU A 68 -6.28 -44.57 28.55
CA LEU A 68 -7.01 -44.19 27.36
C LEU A 68 -8.30 -43.47 27.75
N ALA A 69 -8.42 -42.23 27.32
CA ALA A 69 -9.61 -41.40 27.53
C ALA A 69 -10.38 -41.27 26.22
N VAL A 70 -11.64 -41.72 26.22
CA VAL A 70 -12.49 -41.81 25.03
C VAL A 70 -13.73 -40.95 25.23
N ALA A 71 -13.86 -39.88 24.46
CA ALA A 71 -15.04 -39.03 24.43
C ALA A 71 -16.04 -39.52 23.38
N PHE A 72 -17.32 -39.51 23.72
CA PHE A 72 -18.40 -39.92 22.82
C PHE A 72 -19.74 -39.29 23.23
N ARG A 73 -20.73 -39.42 22.34
CA ARG A 73 -22.13 -39.08 22.64
C ARG A 73 -23.01 -40.33 22.65
N ALA A 74 -23.88 -40.40 23.64
CA ALA A 74 -24.86 -41.47 23.78
C ALA A 74 -26.22 -40.90 24.14
N SER A 75 -27.27 -41.37 23.46
CA SER A 75 -28.66 -40.95 23.66
C SER A 75 -29.53 -42.20 23.66
N GLY A 76 -30.24 -42.47 24.75
CA GLY A 76 -31.10 -43.66 24.89
C GLY A 76 -30.68 -44.59 26.04
N PRO A 77 -31.52 -45.59 26.37
CA PRO A 77 -31.27 -46.58 27.42
C PRO A 77 -30.42 -47.78 26.96
N ASP A 78 -30.01 -47.80 25.69
CA ASP A 78 -29.26 -48.92 25.13
C ASP A 78 -27.86 -49.00 25.74
N GLY A 79 -27.50 -50.17 26.23
CA GLY A 79 -26.17 -50.45 26.76
C GLY A 79 -25.08 -50.17 25.73
N ILE A 80 -23.95 -49.65 26.21
CA ILE A 80 -22.74 -49.44 25.41
C ILE A 80 -21.75 -50.56 25.72
N VAL A 81 -21.11 -51.07 24.68
CA VAL A 81 -20.00 -52.02 24.79
C VAL A 81 -18.73 -51.32 24.34
N ALA A 82 -17.77 -51.20 25.24
CA ALA A 82 -16.40 -50.77 24.95
C ALA A 82 -15.52 -51.99 24.74
N THR A 83 -14.82 -52.03 23.61
CA THR A 83 -13.89 -53.11 23.22
C THR A 83 -12.48 -52.51 23.16
N LEU A 84 -11.62 -52.96 24.06
CA LEU A 84 -10.20 -52.66 24.07
C LEU A 84 -9.46 -53.71 23.22
N SER A 85 -8.72 -53.24 22.22
CA SER A 85 -7.87 -54.08 21.38
C SER A 85 -6.43 -53.56 21.45
N ASP A 86 -5.49 -54.42 21.84
CA ASP A 86 -4.06 -54.13 21.94
C ASP A 86 -3.20 -54.91 20.93
N GLN A 87 -3.82 -55.66 20.01
CA GLN A 87 -3.16 -56.54 19.03
C GLN A 87 -2.30 -57.64 19.68
N GLY A 88 -2.47 -57.90 20.99
CA GLY A 88 -1.77 -58.92 21.73
C GLY A 88 -2.42 -60.31 21.62
N PRO A 89 -1.73 -61.36 22.10
CA PRO A 89 -2.23 -62.74 22.05
C PRO A 89 -3.39 -63.03 23.03
N GLN A 90 -3.75 -62.08 23.90
CA GLN A 90 -4.80 -62.23 24.93
C GLN A 90 -6.23 -61.97 24.41
N GLY A 91 -6.38 -61.47 23.17
CA GLY A 91 -7.69 -61.15 22.58
C GLY A 91 -8.29 -59.85 23.12
N ASP A 92 -9.38 -59.39 22.47
CA ASP A 92 -10.03 -58.13 22.83
C ASP A 92 -10.75 -58.22 24.19
N VAL A 93 -10.57 -57.20 25.03
CA VAL A 93 -11.26 -57.08 26.33
C VAL A 93 -12.52 -56.23 26.16
N THR A 94 -13.67 -56.73 26.59
CA THR A 94 -14.93 -55.98 26.50
C THR A 94 -15.51 -55.61 27.87
N ALA A 95 -16.08 -54.41 27.94
CA ALA A 95 -16.83 -53.95 29.10
C ALA A 95 -18.15 -53.34 28.63
N SER A 96 -19.25 -53.73 29.28
CA SER A 96 -20.57 -53.19 28.99
C SER A 96 -21.06 -52.31 30.13
N PHE A 97 -21.71 -51.20 29.79
CA PHE A 97 -22.25 -50.26 30.74
C PHE A 97 -23.47 -49.53 30.19
N ASP A 98 -24.38 -49.16 31.08
CA ASP A 98 -25.53 -48.32 30.75
C ASP A 98 -25.22 -46.85 31.11
N PRO A 99 -25.14 -45.95 30.11
CA PRO A 99 -24.92 -44.52 30.35
C PRO A 99 -26.00 -43.86 31.22
N ALA A 100 -27.21 -44.43 31.28
CA ALA A 100 -28.32 -43.90 32.07
C ALA A 100 -28.06 -43.98 33.58
N LEU A 101 -27.25 -44.95 34.03
CA LEU A 101 -26.90 -45.15 35.45
C LEU A 101 -25.91 -44.10 36.00
N VAL A 102 -25.24 -43.35 35.13
CA VAL A 102 -24.35 -42.25 35.54
C VAL A 102 -25.16 -40.98 35.73
N HIS A 103 -25.65 -40.77 36.95
CA HIS A 103 -26.38 -39.57 37.35
C HIS A 103 -25.42 -38.45 37.77
N GLY A 104 -25.69 -37.23 37.30
CA GLY A 104 -24.87 -36.04 37.60
C GLY A 104 -23.69 -35.80 36.65
N ILE A 105 -23.25 -34.56 36.59
CA ILE A 105 -22.04 -34.14 35.84
C ILE A 105 -20.81 -34.50 36.69
N ALA A 106 -19.74 -34.99 36.06
CA ALA A 106 -18.52 -35.37 36.75
C ALA A 106 -17.84 -34.18 37.44
N ASP A 107 -17.26 -34.40 38.64
CA ASP A 107 -16.37 -33.41 39.25
C ASP A 107 -15.01 -33.46 38.53
N PRO A 108 -14.52 -32.34 37.96
CA PRO A 108 -13.21 -32.28 37.35
C PRO A 108 -12.05 -32.77 38.25
N LYS A 109 -12.17 -32.66 39.58
CA LYS A 109 -11.13 -33.12 40.50
C LYS A 109 -10.90 -34.61 40.39
N ASP A 110 -11.96 -35.40 40.23
CA ASP A 110 -11.90 -36.86 40.13
C ASP A 110 -11.14 -37.27 38.87
N ILE A 111 -11.37 -36.58 37.76
CA ILE A 111 -10.71 -36.86 36.47
C ILE A 111 -9.23 -36.46 36.51
N LEU A 112 -8.88 -35.40 37.26
CA LEU A 112 -7.54 -34.81 37.26
C LEU A 112 -6.58 -35.37 38.32
N ALA A 113 -7.09 -36.11 39.31
CA ALA A 113 -6.38 -36.42 40.56
C ALA A 113 -5.02 -37.10 40.31
N ASP A 114 -5.01 -38.11 39.44
CA ASP A 114 -3.89 -39.01 39.16
C ASP A 114 -3.17 -38.74 37.82
N LEU A 115 -3.74 -37.88 36.97
CA LEU A 115 -3.10 -37.46 35.72
C LEU A 115 -1.78 -36.71 35.96
N ALA A 116 -0.76 -37.06 35.18
CA ALA A 116 0.50 -36.32 35.12
C ALA A 116 0.27 -34.89 34.58
N PRO A 117 1.13 -33.90 34.93
CA PRO A 117 0.92 -32.50 34.51
C PRO A 117 0.72 -32.32 33.00
N GLN A 118 1.50 -33.01 32.16
CA GLN A 118 1.36 -32.94 30.71
C GLN A 118 0.03 -33.55 30.23
N ALA A 119 -0.40 -34.66 30.82
CA ALA A 119 -1.65 -35.33 30.48
C ALA A 119 -2.87 -34.46 30.80
N ARG A 120 -2.82 -33.68 31.88
CA ARG A 120 -3.86 -32.69 32.23
C ARG A 120 -4.03 -31.66 31.11
N LEU A 121 -2.94 -31.16 30.54
CA LEU A 121 -2.95 -30.21 29.43
C LEU A 121 -3.46 -30.87 28.13
N THR A 122 -3.03 -32.10 27.84
CA THR A 122 -3.53 -32.88 26.69
C THR A 122 -5.05 -33.05 26.74
N LEU A 123 -5.58 -33.45 27.90
CA LEU A 123 -7.02 -33.58 28.11
C LEU A 123 -7.74 -32.24 27.99
N ALA A 124 -7.20 -31.17 28.58
CA ALA A 124 -7.77 -29.83 28.47
C ALA A 124 -7.85 -29.36 27.01
N ASN A 125 -6.81 -29.58 26.21
CA ASN A 125 -6.80 -29.25 24.80
C ASN A 125 -7.82 -30.07 24.00
N ALA A 126 -7.99 -31.36 24.32
CA ALA A 126 -9.01 -32.19 23.69
C ALA A 126 -10.44 -31.69 23.99
N LEU A 127 -10.70 -31.35 25.26
CA LEU A 127 -11.98 -30.79 25.71
C LEU A 127 -12.25 -29.38 25.16
N VAL A 128 -11.23 -28.56 24.90
CA VAL A 128 -11.45 -27.21 24.36
C VAL A 128 -11.53 -27.20 22.83
N ARG A 129 -10.74 -28.03 22.15
CA ARG A 129 -10.51 -27.87 20.71
C ARG A 129 -10.99 -29.06 19.87
N ALA A 130 -10.60 -30.27 20.24
CA ALA A 130 -10.80 -31.44 19.38
C ALA A 130 -12.24 -31.97 19.46
N TRP A 131 -12.75 -32.15 20.67
CA TRP A 131 -14.01 -32.85 20.91
C TRP A 131 -15.29 -32.00 20.76
N PRO A 132 -15.32 -30.70 21.13
CA PRO A 132 -16.54 -29.91 20.98
C PRO A 132 -17.13 -29.88 19.57
N PRO A 133 -16.36 -29.64 18.48
CA PRO A 133 -16.93 -29.64 17.13
C PRO A 133 -17.34 -31.05 16.67
N LEU A 134 -16.58 -32.09 17.04
CA LEU A 134 -16.89 -33.48 16.66
C LEU A 134 -18.23 -33.97 17.21
N PHE A 135 -18.60 -33.47 18.39
CA PHE A 135 -19.78 -33.93 19.11
C PHE A 135 -20.85 -32.84 19.24
N GLY A 136 -20.70 -31.66 18.63
CA GLY A 136 -21.66 -30.56 18.73
C GLY A 136 -21.86 -30.04 20.16
N LEU A 137 -20.77 -29.94 20.94
CA LEU A 137 -20.82 -29.54 22.35
C LEU A 137 -20.58 -28.04 22.57
N SER A 138 -20.16 -27.31 21.54
CA SER A 138 -19.75 -25.91 21.64
C SER A 138 -20.83 -24.96 22.16
N THR A 139 -22.11 -25.35 22.11
CA THR A 139 -23.25 -24.56 22.60
C THR A 139 -24.06 -25.29 23.68
N ALA A 140 -23.63 -26.48 24.12
CA ALA A 140 -24.38 -27.32 25.05
C ALA A 140 -24.21 -26.83 26.51
N PRO A 141 -25.26 -26.28 27.18
CA PRO A 141 -25.10 -25.55 28.45
C PRO A 141 -24.47 -26.38 29.58
N SER A 142 -24.88 -27.64 29.73
CA SER A 142 -24.33 -28.55 30.73
C SER A 142 -22.85 -28.85 30.51
N TYR A 143 -22.44 -29.00 29.24
CA TYR A 143 -21.04 -29.22 28.89
C TYR A 143 -20.19 -27.98 29.11
N LEU A 144 -20.70 -26.80 28.74
CA LEU A 144 -20.01 -25.53 28.96
C LEU A 144 -19.82 -25.24 30.45
N SER A 145 -20.81 -25.58 31.29
CA SER A 145 -20.70 -25.51 32.75
C SER A 145 -19.59 -26.44 33.28
N PHE A 146 -19.58 -27.70 32.84
CA PHE A 146 -18.51 -28.65 33.17
C PHE A 146 -17.14 -28.14 32.72
N LEU A 147 -17.02 -27.69 31.46
CA LEU A 147 -15.77 -27.21 30.89
C LEU A 147 -15.23 -26.00 31.66
N ARG A 148 -16.11 -25.06 32.03
CA ARG A 148 -15.72 -23.92 32.86
C ARG A 148 -15.19 -24.38 34.22
N GLN A 149 -15.88 -25.29 34.89
CA GLN A 149 -15.42 -25.84 36.17
C GLN A 149 -14.10 -26.61 36.01
N PHE A 150 -13.95 -27.38 34.94
CA PHE A 150 -12.73 -28.13 34.63
C PHE A 150 -11.53 -27.21 34.44
N LEU A 151 -11.69 -26.15 33.66
CA LEU A 151 -10.66 -25.14 33.44
C LEU A 151 -10.32 -24.39 34.73
N LEU A 152 -11.30 -24.05 35.58
CA LEU A 152 -11.05 -23.40 36.86
C LEU A 152 -10.43 -24.34 37.89
N THR A 153 -10.67 -25.66 37.83
CA THR A 153 -9.94 -26.63 38.66
C THR A 153 -8.47 -26.72 38.24
N LEU A 154 -8.19 -26.66 36.93
CA LEU A 154 -6.81 -26.61 36.42
C LEU A 154 -6.12 -25.26 36.68
N PHE A 155 -6.87 -24.16 36.60
CA PHE A 155 -6.39 -22.79 36.74
C PHE A 155 -7.27 -22.04 37.76
N PRO A 156 -7.05 -22.21 39.08
CA PRO A 156 -7.95 -21.74 40.14
C PRO A 156 -8.18 -20.23 40.17
N LYS A 157 -7.19 -19.45 39.70
CA LYS A 157 -7.23 -17.99 39.65
C LYS A 157 -6.62 -17.52 38.33
N PRO A 158 -7.36 -17.62 37.21
CA PRO A 158 -6.83 -17.20 35.92
C PRO A 158 -6.58 -15.69 35.96
N LEU A 159 -5.41 -15.26 35.49
CA LEU A 159 -5.10 -13.83 35.34
C LEU A 159 -6.14 -13.16 34.45
N ALA A 160 -6.48 -11.91 34.75
CA ALA A 160 -7.34 -11.14 33.87
C ALA A 160 -6.61 -10.80 32.57
N MET A 161 -7.34 -10.84 31.46
CA MET A 161 -6.98 -10.07 30.29
C MET A 161 -7.36 -8.61 30.58
N GLN A 162 -6.45 -7.66 30.35
CA GLN A 162 -6.68 -6.24 30.58
C GLN A 162 -7.01 -5.54 29.27
N PRO A 163 -8.22 -4.99 29.11
CA PRO A 163 -8.53 -4.05 28.05
C PRO A 163 -7.71 -2.78 28.24
N SER A 164 -6.85 -2.49 27.28
CA SER A 164 -5.83 -1.45 27.42
C SER A 164 -6.20 -0.17 26.70
N ALA A 165 -6.79 -0.28 25.51
CA ALA A 165 -7.24 0.88 24.74
C ALA A 165 -8.36 0.54 23.76
N ALA A 166 -9.30 1.46 23.57
CA ALA A 166 -10.21 1.43 22.43
C ALA A 166 -9.45 1.81 21.15
N LEU A 167 -9.72 1.09 20.05
CA LEU A 167 -9.14 1.31 18.73
C LEU A 167 -10.18 1.98 17.82
N VAL A 168 -10.84 1.19 16.97
CA VAL A 168 -12.00 1.59 16.16
C VAL A 168 -13.27 1.01 16.77
N GLU A 169 -14.44 1.38 16.25
CA GLU A 169 -15.73 0.93 16.79
C GLU A 169 -15.77 -0.60 16.98
N GLY A 170 -16.03 -1.04 18.21
CA GLY A 170 -16.11 -2.45 18.58
C GLY A 170 -14.77 -3.21 18.69
N GLN A 171 -13.61 -2.57 18.53
CA GLN A 171 -12.29 -3.23 18.59
C GLN A 171 -11.40 -2.65 19.69
N TRP A 172 -10.83 -3.52 20.52
CA TRP A 172 -9.96 -3.18 21.64
C TRP A 172 -8.56 -3.77 21.50
N LEU A 173 -7.57 -3.01 21.96
CA LEU A 173 -6.25 -3.53 22.29
C LEU A 173 -6.27 -4.05 23.71
N CYS A 174 -5.78 -5.27 23.87
CA CYS A 174 -5.82 -6.02 25.11
C CYS A 174 -4.42 -6.52 25.46
N GLU A 175 -4.09 -6.51 26.75
CA GLU A 175 -2.80 -6.94 27.29
C GLU A 175 -2.97 -8.06 28.32
N THR A 176 -2.05 -9.02 28.31
CA THR A 176 -1.93 -10.00 29.38
C THR A 176 -0.48 -10.50 29.47
N LEU A 177 -0.16 -11.30 30.48
CA LEU A 177 1.13 -11.98 30.57
C LEU A 177 0.97 -13.44 30.14
N VAL A 178 1.99 -14.05 29.56
CA VAL A 178 2.06 -15.48 29.26
C VAL A 178 3.37 -16.09 29.81
N PRO A 179 3.41 -17.42 30.05
CA PRO A 179 4.64 -18.11 30.43
C PRO A 179 5.79 -17.95 29.41
N ALA A 180 7.03 -18.14 29.86
CA ALA A 180 8.23 -18.02 29.01
C ALA A 180 8.20 -18.96 27.79
N ASP A 181 7.71 -20.18 28.01
CA ASP A 181 7.61 -21.29 27.06
C ASP A 181 6.38 -21.21 26.14
N PHE A 182 5.60 -20.13 26.22
CA PHE A 182 4.49 -19.88 25.32
C PHE A 182 5.02 -19.57 23.90
N ALA A 183 5.18 -20.61 23.09
CA ALA A 183 5.80 -20.61 21.75
C ALA A 183 5.00 -19.90 20.65
N GLY A 184 4.06 -19.02 20.99
CA GLY A 184 3.16 -18.35 20.03
C GLY A 184 1.70 -18.79 20.14
N LEU A 185 0.80 -17.91 19.71
CA LEU A 185 -0.64 -18.20 19.69
C LEU A 185 -1.00 -18.97 18.41
N GLN A 186 -1.48 -20.21 18.55
CA GLN A 186 -1.99 -21.03 17.44
C GLN A 186 -3.51 -20.98 17.31
N ALA A 187 -4.20 -20.87 18.45
CA ALA A 187 -5.65 -20.75 18.48
C ALA A 187 -6.08 -19.97 19.71
N ALA A 188 -7.15 -19.20 19.56
CA ALA A 188 -7.84 -18.56 20.65
C ALA A 188 -9.31 -18.96 20.64
N SER A 189 -9.90 -19.11 21.82
CA SER A 189 -11.34 -19.36 21.97
C SER A 189 -11.90 -18.59 23.16
N ARG A 190 -13.15 -18.15 23.04
CA ARG A 190 -13.93 -17.54 24.11
C ARG A 190 -14.90 -18.59 24.65
N LEU A 191 -14.91 -18.76 25.97
CA LEU A 191 -15.90 -19.55 26.69
C LEU A 191 -16.75 -18.61 27.53
N ASP A 192 -18.02 -18.46 27.17
CA ASP A 192 -19.00 -17.65 27.89
C ASP A 192 -20.37 -18.34 27.92
N GLY A 193 -21.42 -17.61 28.32
CA GLY A 193 -22.78 -18.14 28.36
C GLY A 193 -23.40 -18.36 26.98
N ALA A 194 -22.86 -17.76 25.92
CA ALA A 194 -23.32 -17.97 24.54
C ALA A 194 -22.68 -19.22 23.91
N GLY A 195 -21.46 -19.57 24.32
CA GLY A 195 -20.82 -20.80 23.87
C GLY A 195 -19.30 -20.83 24.02
N LEU A 196 -18.72 -21.85 23.42
CA LEU A 196 -17.30 -21.97 23.13
C LEU A 196 -17.06 -21.56 21.67
N THR A 197 -16.64 -20.32 21.47
CA THR A 197 -16.47 -19.71 20.14
C THR A 197 -14.99 -19.54 19.82
N ARG A 198 -14.56 -19.95 18.63
CA ARG A 198 -13.19 -19.72 18.16
C ARG A 198 -13.01 -18.26 17.77
N LEU A 199 -11.89 -17.67 18.15
CA LEU A 199 -11.53 -16.30 17.82
C LEU A 199 -10.36 -16.28 16.82
N THR A 200 -10.43 -15.35 15.86
CA THR A 200 -9.29 -15.00 15.01
C THR A 200 -8.62 -13.79 15.63
N LEU A 201 -7.51 -14.02 16.33
CA LEU A 201 -6.78 -12.96 17.03
C LEU A 201 -5.41 -12.76 16.41
N ASN A 202 -5.11 -11.52 16.07
CA ASN A 202 -3.73 -11.12 15.83
C ASN A 202 -3.05 -10.88 17.17
N SER A 203 -1.81 -11.34 17.30
CA SER A 203 -1.09 -11.29 18.56
C SER A 203 0.35 -10.84 18.40
N ARG A 204 0.89 -10.24 19.45
CA ARG A 204 2.32 -9.95 19.58
C ARG A 204 2.79 -10.34 20.97
N ILE A 205 3.84 -11.15 21.02
CA ILE A 205 4.51 -11.50 22.27
C ILE A 205 5.76 -10.65 22.42
N GLY A 206 5.84 -9.89 23.50
CA GLY A 206 6.99 -9.08 23.88
C GLY A 206 8.14 -9.89 24.47
N ALA A 207 9.14 -9.15 24.95
CA ALA A 207 10.25 -9.71 25.70
C ALA A 207 9.79 -10.26 27.06
N ALA A 208 10.60 -11.14 27.65
CA ALA A 208 10.38 -11.61 29.01
C ALA A 208 10.66 -10.49 30.02
N ASP A 209 9.81 -10.39 31.04
CA ASP A 209 10.02 -9.58 32.22
C ASP A 209 11.06 -10.23 33.15
N ARG A 210 11.38 -9.54 34.26
CA ARG A 210 12.34 -10.01 35.27
C ARG A 210 11.95 -11.35 35.91
N ASN A 211 10.68 -11.74 35.82
CA ASN A 211 10.15 -12.98 36.36
C ASN A 211 9.98 -14.06 35.27
N GLY A 212 10.53 -13.84 34.07
CA GLY A 212 10.43 -14.77 32.95
C GLY A 212 9.06 -14.81 32.27
N ARG A 213 8.11 -13.92 32.60
CA ARG A 213 6.80 -13.85 31.94
C ARG A 213 6.87 -12.91 30.74
N ARG A 214 6.15 -13.21 29.67
CA ARG A 214 6.17 -12.39 28.45
C ARG A 214 4.86 -11.63 28.31
N GLU A 215 4.92 -10.36 27.90
CA GLU A 215 3.73 -9.56 27.62
C GLU A 215 3.10 -10.00 26.30
N LEU A 216 1.81 -10.33 26.30
CA LEU A 216 1.03 -10.68 25.12
C LEU A 216 0.03 -9.55 24.84
N HIS A 217 0.13 -8.98 23.64
CA HIS A 217 -0.81 -8.00 23.12
C HIS A 217 -1.74 -8.69 22.13
N LEU A 218 -3.02 -8.36 22.18
CA LEU A 218 -4.08 -8.90 21.33
C LEU A 218 -4.97 -7.77 20.84
N VAL A 219 -5.38 -7.83 19.58
CA VAL A 219 -6.52 -7.03 19.09
C VAL A 219 -7.74 -7.95 19.04
N MET A 220 -8.83 -7.52 19.66
CA MET A 220 -10.06 -8.30 19.71
C MET A 220 -11.31 -7.43 19.78
N GLU A 221 -12.43 -8.03 19.40
CA GLU A 221 -13.75 -7.41 19.56
C GLU A 221 -14.09 -7.15 21.03
N GLU A 222 -14.79 -6.05 21.28
CA GLU A 222 -15.32 -5.69 22.60
C GLU A 222 -16.22 -6.83 23.14
N PRO A 223 -15.94 -7.37 24.33
CA PRO A 223 -16.78 -8.40 24.92
C PRO A 223 -18.16 -7.83 25.33
N PRO A 224 -19.23 -8.63 25.24
CA PRO A 224 -20.59 -8.18 25.53
C PRO A 224 -20.78 -7.71 26.99
N ALA A 225 -21.68 -6.74 27.18
CA ALA A 225 -21.88 -6.02 28.46
C ALA A 225 -22.27 -6.90 29.65
N ARG A 226 -22.86 -8.08 29.40
CA ARG A 226 -23.27 -9.04 30.44
C ARG A 226 -22.55 -10.37 30.18
N GLY A 227 -21.43 -10.61 30.86
CA GLY A 227 -20.81 -11.94 30.86
C GLY A 227 -19.35 -11.96 31.27
N GLY A 228 -19.05 -12.56 32.43
CA GLY A 228 -17.69 -12.97 32.80
C GLY A 228 -17.34 -14.28 32.10
N GLY A 229 -16.52 -14.22 31.06
CA GLY A 229 -16.06 -15.37 30.29
C GLY A 229 -14.63 -15.80 30.61
N LEU A 230 -14.16 -16.85 29.94
CA LEU A 230 -12.76 -17.24 29.89
C LEU A 230 -12.24 -17.07 28.45
N LEU A 231 -11.05 -16.50 28.33
CA LEU A 231 -10.27 -16.50 27.10
C LEU A 231 -9.25 -17.63 27.18
N LEU A 232 -9.28 -18.51 26.20
CA LEU A 232 -8.45 -19.70 26.10
C LEU A 232 -7.44 -19.45 24.99
N LEU A 233 -6.16 -19.38 25.34
CA LEU A 233 -5.05 -19.13 24.42
C LEU A 233 -4.21 -20.40 24.33
N GLN A 234 -4.09 -20.96 23.13
CA GLN A 234 -3.43 -22.23 22.88
C GLN A 234 -2.16 -22.02 22.07
N SER A 235 -1.07 -22.65 22.49
CA SER A 235 0.13 -22.88 21.69
C SER A 235 0.27 -24.37 21.38
N GLU A 236 1.34 -24.79 20.69
CA GLU A 236 1.61 -26.21 20.41
C GLU A 236 1.61 -27.10 21.66
N ARG A 237 2.09 -26.57 22.79
CA ARG A 237 2.36 -27.37 24.01
C ARG A 237 1.72 -26.80 25.27
N SER A 238 1.09 -25.63 25.20
CA SER A 238 0.56 -24.94 26.37
C SER A 238 -0.86 -24.43 26.17
N LEU A 239 -1.63 -24.41 27.26
CA LEU A 239 -2.95 -23.79 27.35
C LEU A 239 -2.90 -22.71 28.43
N VAL A 240 -3.24 -21.50 28.05
CA VAL A 240 -3.29 -20.33 28.92
C VAL A 240 -4.73 -19.87 29.05
N VAL A 241 -5.25 -19.86 30.28
CA VAL A 241 -6.62 -19.43 30.58
C VAL A 241 -6.60 -18.05 31.23
N ARG A 242 -7.37 -17.12 30.67
CA ARG A 242 -7.55 -15.76 31.20
C ARG A 242 -9.01 -15.51 31.53
N SER A 243 -9.26 -14.76 32.60
CA SER A 243 -10.60 -14.24 32.83
C SER A 243 -10.84 -13.05 31.89
N LEU A 244 -12.00 -13.05 31.24
CA LEU A 244 -12.48 -11.90 30.48
C LEU A 244 -13.23 -10.98 31.44
N PRO A 245 -12.77 -9.73 31.63
CA PRO A 245 -13.54 -8.76 32.38
C PRO A 245 -14.84 -8.44 31.63
N GLY A 246 -15.87 -8.03 32.37
CA GLY A 246 -17.04 -7.40 31.76
C GLY A 246 -16.67 -6.07 31.08
N ARG A 247 -17.66 -5.42 30.46
CA ARG A 247 -17.46 -4.12 29.81
C ARG A 247 -16.87 -3.11 30.80
N GLN A 248 -15.75 -2.49 30.41
CA GLN A 248 -15.04 -1.48 31.20
C GLN A 248 -14.75 -0.25 30.35
N VAL A 249 -14.63 0.91 31.01
CA VAL A 249 -14.18 2.13 30.34
C VAL A 249 -12.67 2.02 30.12
N VAL A 250 -12.27 1.94 28.86
CA VAL A 250 -10.86 1.94 28.45
C VAL A 250 -10.43 3.33 28.00
N PRO A 251 -9.16 3.73 28.23
CA PRO A 251 -8.65 4.98 27.69
C PRO A 251 -8.58 4.92 26.15
N SER A 252 -8.51 6.10 25.52
CA SER A 252 -8.14 6.20 24.10
C SER A 252 -6.75 5.62 23.84
N LEU A 253 -6.50 5.07 22.65
CA LEU A 253 -5.18 4.58 22.25
C LEU A 253 -4.06 5.60 22.49
N GLY A 254 -4.25 6.87 22.13
CA GLY A 254 -3.22 7.90 22.34
C GLY A 254 -2.84 8.09 23.81
N ARG A 255 -3.83 8.06 24.73
CA ARG A 255 -3.60 8.17 26.18
C ARG A 255 -2.88 6.94 26.74
N TRP A 256 -3.27 5.74 26.32
CA TRP A 256 -2.56 4.52 26.72
C TRP A 256 -1.11 4.51 26.18
N TRP A 257 -0.93 4.90 24.92
CA TRP A 257 0.37 4.94 24.25
C TRP A 257 1.36 5.88 24.94
N ALA A 258 0.90 7.06 25.37
CA ALA A 258 1.74 8.02 26.09
C ALA A 258 2.40 7.42 27.33
N GLY A 259 1.70 6.53 28.05
CA GLY A 259 2.20 5.86 29.26
C GLY A 259 3.20 4.72 29.02
N LYS A 260 3.38 4.24 27.79
CA LYS A 260 4.19 3.06 27.45
C LYS A 260 5.62 3.42 27.01
N ALA A 261 6.34 4.22 27.80
CA ALA A 261 7.67 4.76 27.41
C ALA A 261 8.76 3.70 27.13
N ALA A 262 8.74 2.57 27.85
CA ALA A 262 9.83 1.59 27.84
C ALA A 262 9.74 0.50 26.74
N SER A 263 8.59 0.32 26.08
CA SER A 263 8.32 -0.82 25.18
C SER A 263 7.96 -0.41 23.73
N ARG A 264 8.31 0.82 23.34
CA ARG A 264 7.68 1.50 22.20
C ARG A 264 7.96 0.92 20.82
N ASP A 265 9.19 0.53 20.50
CA ASP A 265 9.56 0.36 19.08
C ASP A 265 8.86 -0.81 18.39
N GLY A 266 9.07 -2.04 18.87
CA GLY A 266 8.46 -3.21 18.26
C GLY A 266 6.94 -3.26 18.45
N LEU A 267 6.43 -2.63 19.51
CA LEU A 267 4.98 -2.58 19.77
C LEU A 267 4.30 -1.58 18.83
N ARG A 268 4.95 -0.46 18.50
CA ARG A 268 4.36 0.61 17.67
C ARG A 268 4.06 0.11 16.28
N ASN A 269 5.05 -0.49 15.63
CA ASN A 269 4.88 -0.98 14.26
C ASN A 269 3.76 -2.02 14.20
N TRP A 270 3.70 -2.93 15.18
CA TRP A 270 2.63 -3.91 15.25
C TRP A 270 1.26 -3.26 15.43
N VAL A 271 1.10 -2.32 16.37
CA VAL A 271 -0.18 -1.61 16.56
C VAL A 271 -0.58 -0.84 15.29
N VAL A 272 0.38 -0.18 14.62
CA VAL A 272 0.14 0.54 13.36
C VAL A 272 -0.35 -0.41 12.25
N GLU A 273 0.30 -1.56 12.09
CA GLU A 273 -0.11 -2.58 11.11
C GLU A 273 -1.49 -3.16 11.44
N GLN A 274 -1.77 -3.43 12.72
CA GLN A 274 -3.09 -3.90 13.14
C GLN A 274 -4.19 -2.87 12.84
N LEU A 275 -3.98 -1.61 13.23
CA LEU A 275 -4.95 -0.54 12.99
C LEU A 275 -5.22 -0.33 11.50
N ALA A 276 -4.16 -0.35 10.67
CA ALA A 276 -4.31 -0.19 9.23
C ALA A 276 -5.10 -1.33 8.59
N GLY A 277 -4.98 -2.56 9.12
CA GLY A 277 -5.73 -3.73 8.65
C GLY A 277 -7.20 -3.79 9.12
N LEU A 278 -7.59 -3.02 10.14
CA LEU A 278 -8.97 -3.05 10.66
C LEU A 278 -9.97 -2.32 9.74
N SER A 279 -9.64 -1.09 9.32
CA SER A 279 -10.50 -0.25 8.48
C SER A 279 -9.78 1.01 8.00
N GLY A 280 -10.42 1.78 7.11
CA GLY A 280 -9.94 3.12 6.72
C GLY A 280 -9.83 4.10 7.91
N GLN A 281 -10.76 4.02 8.87
CA GLN A 281 -10.66 4.80 10.12
C GLN A 281 -9.47 4.34 10.97
N GLY A 282 -9.20 3.03 11.01
CA GLY A 282 -8.04 2.48 11.69
C GLY A 282 -6.73 3.00 11.11
N ARG A 283 -6.61 3.08 9.77
CA ARG A 283 -5.48 3.71 9.08
C ARG A 283 -5.27 5.16 9.51
N LEU A 284 -6.34 5.96 9.60
CA LEU A 284 -6.26 7.35 10.06
C LEU A 284 -5.84 7.46 11.52
N LEU A 285 -6.39 6.60 12.40
CA LEU A 285 -6.00 6.53 13.81
C LEU A 285 -4.52 6.15 13.98
N ALA A 286 -3.99 5.25 13.14
CA ALA A 286 -2.58 4.89 13.13
C ALA A 286 -1.68 6.08 12.76
N ILE A 287 -2.07 6.89 11.77
CA ILE A 287 -1.35 8.11 11.38
C ILE A 287 -1.39 9.14 12.52
N GLU A 288 -2.58 9.38 13.07
CA GLU A 288 -2.81 10.34 14.15
C GLU A 288 -1.99 10.01 15.40
N MET A 289 -2.05 8.75 15.86
CA MET A 289 -1.30 8.26 17.02
C MET A 289 0.20 8.57 16.86
N GLN A 290 0.74 8.28 15.67
CA GLN A 290 2.16 8.46 15.40
C GLN A 290 2.61 9.93 15.42
N ARG A 291 1.73 10.84 14.99
CA ARG A 291 1.97 12.30 14.97
C ARG A 291 1.82 12.93 16.35
N ARG A 292 0.84 12.49 17.15
CA ARG A 292 0.61 13.03 18.51
C ARG A 292 1.69 12.61 19.50
N VAL A 293 2.24 11.40 19.36
CA VAL A 293 3.27 10.86 20.25
C VAL A 293 4.42 10.30 19.41
N PRO A 294 5.25 11.14 18.78
CA PRO A 294 6.35 10.69 17.94
C PRO A 294 7.40 9.92 18.76
N LEU A 295 8.07 8.96 18.12
CA LEU A 295 9.28 8.37 18.66
C LEU A 295 10.44 9.37 18.57
N ALA A 296 11.39 9.25 19.49
CA ALA A 296 12.61 10.06 19.44
C ALA A 296 13.39 9.77 18.15
N VAL A 297 13.76 10.82 17.43
CA VAL A 297 14.62 10.72 16.24
C VAL A 297 15.98 10.18 16.69
N GLN A 298 16.53 9.23 15.93
CA GLN A 298 17.83 8.62 16.23
C GLN A 298 18.70 8.74 14.98
N HIS A 299 19.84 9.39 15.11
CA HIS A 299 20.85 9.51 14.09
C HIS A 299 22.22 9.28 14.72
N VAL A 300 23.17 8.81 13.92
CA VAL A 300 24.55 8.62 14.36
C VAL A 300 25.34 9.83 13.88
N ARG A 301 25.54 10.80 14.77
CA ARG A 301 26.41 11.97 14.55
C ARG A 301 27.37 12.09 15.73
N ARG A 302 28.61 11.58 15.57
CA ARG A 302 29.75 11.83 16.49
C ARG A 302 31.07 11.66 15.74
N ASP A 303 31.98 12.60 15.98
CA ASP A 303 33.40 12.74 15.58
C ASP A 303 33.79 12.32 14.15
N ASP A 304 34.91 12.84 13.66
CA ASP A 304 35.29 12.68 12.26
C ASP A 304 35.72 11.25 11.90
N ASP A 305 36.15 10.48 12.90
CA ASP A 305 36.80 9.18 12.73
C ASP A 305 35.85 7.97 12.89
N LEU A 306 34.58 8.18 13.22
CA LEU A 306 33.61 7.09 13.39
C LEU A 306 32.57 7.05 12.25
N PRO A 307 31.97 5.87 11.98
CA PRO A 307 30.84 5.78 11.08
C PRO A 307 29.68 6.68 11.53
N ALA A 308 29.16 7.47 10.61
CA ALA A 308 28.04 8.36 10.83
C ALA A 308 26.96 8.10 9.80
N ALA A 309 25.69 8.18 10.20
CA ALA A 309 24.59 7.89 9.31
C ALA A 309 23.31 8.58 9.78
N GLU A 310 22.47 8.90 8.81
CA GLU A 310 21.15 9.47 9.02
C GLU A 310 20.16 8.88 8.02
N LEU A 311 18.93 8.73 8.49
CA LEU A 311 17.77 8.40 7.67
C LEU A 311 16.86 9.62 7.65
N ASP A 312 16.82 10.34 6.54
CA ASP A 312 16.02 11.56 6.37
C ASP A 312 14.69 11.28 5.62
N LEU A 313 14.67 10.20 4.83
CA LEU A 313 13.54 9.73 4.04
C LEU A 313 13.12 8.32 4.50
N ALA A 314 11.84 8.13 4.80
CA ALA A 314 11.28 6.80 5.06
C ALA A 314 9.78 6.75 4.77
N VAL A 315 9.41 6.96 3.50
CA VAL A 315 8.01 7.08 3.08
C VAL A 315 7.42 5.73 2.71
N CYS A 316 6.21 5.44 3.22
CA CYS A 316 5.56 4.14 3.09
C CYS A 316 4.18 4.28 2.45
N ASN A 317 3.88 3.38 1.50
CA ASN A 317 2.55 3.21 0.92
C ASN A 317 2.27 1.72 0.65
N GLN A 318 1.22 1.41 -0.11
CA GLN A 318 0.84 0.02 -0.39
C GLN A 318 1.90 -0.81 -1.12
N ALA A 319 2.82 -0.19 -1.87
CA ALA A 319 3.90 -0.91 -2.54
C ALA A 319 5.02 -1.34 -1.56
N GLY A 320 5.18 -0.64 -0.44
CA GLY A 320 6.24 -0.90 0.53
C GLY A 320 6.82 0.38 1.13
N LEU A 321 8.11 0.33 1.48
CA LEU A 321 8.83 1.42 2.14
C LEU A 321 10.05 1.85 1.33
N LEU A 322 10.09 3.12 0.94
CA LEU A 322 11.30 3.76 0.41
C LEU A 322 12.06 4.41 1.56
N ILE A 323 13.29 3.97 1.79
CA ILE A 323 14.23 4.59 2.71
C ILE A 323 15.31 5.36 1.96
N GLY A 324 15.77 6.46 2.53
CA GLY A 324 16.88 7.24 1.99
C GLY A 324 17.55 8.10 3.06
N GLY A 325 18.78 8.50 2.78
CA GLY A 325 19.58 9.31 3.67
C GLY A 325 21.05 9.29 3.26
N TRP A 326 21.94 9.41 4.24
CA TRP A 326 23.37 9.42 4.00
C TRP A 326 24.13 8.57 5.02
N LEU A 327 25.29 8.09 4.59
CA LEU A 327 26.23 7.27 5.34
C LEU A 327 27.64 7.82 5.11
N ARG A 328 28.44 7.84 6.17
CA ARG A 328 29.89 8.05 6.15
C ARG A 328 30.52 6.88 6.88
N ASP A 329 31.37 6.13 6.18
CA ASP A 329 32.03 4.94 6.71
C ASP A 329 33.47 4.90 6.17
N PRO A 330 34.38 5.72 6.73
CA PRO A 330 35.72 5.93 6.16
C PRO A 330 36.58 4.67 6.21
N ASP A 331 36.35 3.79 7.20
CA ASP A 331 37.12 2.57 7.44
C ASP A 331 36.39 1.29 6.99
N GLU A 332 35.31 1.43 6.20
CA GLU A 332 34.49 0.32 5.70
C GLU A 332 34.01 -0.65 6.80
N LEU A 333 33.62 -0.11 7.95
CA LEU A 333 33.20 -0.87 9.12
C LEU A 333 31.77 -1.38 9.00
N LEU A 334 30.96 -0.90 8.04
CA LEU A 334 29.59 -1.34 7.84
C LEU A 334 29.53 -2.81 7.40
N GLU A 335 28.80 -3.62 8.17
CA GLU A 335 28.59 -5.04 7.91
C GLU A 335 27.14 -5.33 7.46
N GLU A 336 26.14 -4.79 8.17
CA GLU A 336 24.73 -4.99 7.84
C GLU A 336 23.92 -3.69 8.01
N VAL A 337 22.86 -3.56 7.20
CA VAL A 337 21.78 -2.59 7.39
C VAL A 337 20.48 -3.38 7.47
N LEU A 338 19.82 -3.33 8.62
CA LEU A 338 18.64 -4.13 8.94
C LEU A 338 17.43 -3.23 9.16
N LEU A 339 16.40 -3.44 8.37
CA LEU A 339 15.12 -2.75 8.51
C LEU A 339 14.14 -3.62 9.30
N HIS A 340 13.70 -3.14 10.46
CA HIS A 340 12.78 -3.89 11.32
C HIS A 340 11.32 -3.69 10.91
N ARG A 341 10.58 -4.79 10.87
CA ARG A 341 9.12 -4.88 10.66
C ARG A 341 8.41 -5.29 11.96
N ALA A 342 7.08 -5.21 12.02
CA ALA A 342 6.35 -5.58 13.24
C ALA A 342 6.49 -7.06 13.63
N GLY A 343 6.64 -7.95 12.65
CA GLY A 343 6.82 -9.38 12.86
C GLY A 343 7.76 -10.02 11.83
N GLY A 344 8.41 -11.12 12.23
CA GLY A 344 9.41 -11.83 11.42
C GLY A 344 10.81 -11.21 11.48
N GLU A 345 11.75 -11.82 10.75
CA GLU A 345 13.16 -11.40 10.73
C GLU A 345 13.33 -10.01 10.10
N PRO A 346 14.28 -9.17 10.55
CA PRO A 346 14.60 -7.91 9.88
C PRO A 346 14.95 -8.10 8.40
N VAL A 347 14.65 -7.10 7.57
CA VAL A 347 14.98 -7.12 6.14
C VAL A 347 16.39 -6.57 5.96
N ALA A 348 17.30 -7.36 5.38
CA ALA A 348 18.63 -6.90 5.01
C ALA A 348 18.55 -5.92 3.83
N MET A 349 18.93 -4.68 4.07
CA MET A 349 18.85 -3.58 3.11
C MET A 349 20.18 -3.28 2.42
N LEU A 350 21.31 -3.69 3.00
CA LEU A 350 22.64 -3.40 2.47
C LEU A 350 22.78 -3.78 0.97
N PRO A 351 22.32 -4.96 0.50
CA PRO A 351 22.41 -5.34 -0.91
C PRO A 351 21.49 -4.53 -1.85
N ARG A 352 20.52 -3.81 -1.29
CA ARG A 352 19.51 -3.03 -2.02
C ARG A 352 19.81 -1.53 -2.04
N LEU A 353 20.89 -1.10 -1.39
CA LEU A 353 21.26 0.31 -1.32
C LEU A 353 21.78 0.80 -2.67
N GLN A 354 21.01 1.69 -3.30
CA GLN A 354 21.47 2.52 -4.40
C GLN A 354 22.27 3.68 -3.83
N ARG A 355 23.57 3.74 -4.13
CA ARG A 355 24.51 4.71 -3.53
C ARG A 355 24.93 5.77 -4.54
N PHE A 356 25.13 6.99 -4.05
CA PHE A 356 25.56 8.13 -4.85
C PHE A 356 26.32 9.14 -3.99
N PRO A 357 27.23 9.95 -4.56
CA PRO A 357 28.00 10.91 -3.78
C PRO A 357 27.12 12.09 -3.35
N VAL A 358 27.27 12.52 -2.10
CA VAL A 358 26.61 13.71 -1.54
C VAL A 358 27.61 14.57 -0.75
N ARG A 359 27.25 15.84 -0.54
CA ARG A 359 28.00 16.80 0.27
C ARG A 359 27.12 17.26 1.42
N LEU A 360 27.61 17.14 2.65
CA LEU A 360 26.90 17.50 3.87
C LEU A 360 27.48 18.80 4.45
N PRO A 361 26.66 19.72 4.97
CA PRO A 361 27.17 20.90 5.68
C PRO A 361 27.88 20.48 6.98
N THR A 362 29.03 21.10 7.28
CA THR A 362 29.83 20.79 8.49
C THR A 362 29.47 21.66 9.70
N GLY A 363 28.65 22.70 9.51
CA GLY A 363 28.28 23.67 10.55
C GLY A 363 29.10 24.96 10.52
N GLU A 364 30.21 24.98 9.78
CA GLU A 364 30.97 26.19 9.43
C GLU A 364 30.45 26.78 8.11
N GLU A 365 30.36 28.10 8.01
CA GLU A 365 29.80 28.77 6.82
C GLU A 365 30.59 28.41 5.55
N GLY A 366 29.91 27.78 4.60
CA GLY A 366 30.47 27.44 3.28
C GLY A 366 31.23 26.11 3.23
N GLU A 367 31.47 25.45 4.36
CA GLU A 367 32.16 24.17 4.38
C GLU A 367 31.21 22.97 4.19
N THR A 368 31.63 22.03 3.34
CA THR A 368 30.90 20.80 3.08
C THR A 368 31.81 19.58 3.10
N ARG A 369 31.29 18.48 3.64
CA ARG A 369 32.01 17.20 3.75
C ARG A 369 31.44 16.16 2.80
N ALA A 370 32.31 15.35 2.21
CA ALA A 370 31.88 14.23 1.39
C ALA A 370 31.20 13.14 2.24
N ALA A 371 30.11 12.60 1.73
CA ALA A 371 29.43 11.43 2.27
C ALA A 371 28.80 10.63 1.12
N THR A 372 28.26 9.46 1.46
CA THR A 372 27.56 8.59 0.52
C THR A 372 26.06 8.69 0.78
N GLY A 373 25.33 9.29 -0.14
CA GLY A 373 23.87 9.23 -0.15
C GLY A 373 23.41 7.83 -0.51
N PHE A 374 22.27 7.41 0.02
CA PHE A 374 21.65 6.15 -0.34
C PHE A 374 20.14 6.27 -0.48
N ALA A 375 19.57 5.41 -1.31
CA ALA A 375 18.15 5.12 -1.37
C ALA A 375 17.94 3.61 -1.54
N ALA A 376 16.88 3.06 -0.95
CA ALA A 376 16.52 1.67 -1.14
C ALA A 376 15.03 1.44 -0.91
N PHE A 377 14.49 0.47 -1.65
CA PHE A 377 13.08 0.09 -1.54
C PHE A 377 12.93 -1.29 -0.91
N ALA A 378 12.06 -1.37 0.09
CA ALA A 378 11.63 -2.62 0.71
C ALA A 378 10.20 -2.90 0.24
N CYS A 379 10.07 -3.77 -0.77
CA CYS A 379 8.78 -4.30 -1.21
C CYS A 379 8.05 -5.00 -0.06
N ASP A 380 6.72 -4.91 -0.06
CA ASP A 380 5.83 -5.57 0.90
C ASP A 380 6.08 -5.22 2.37
N TYR A 381 6.78 -4.11 2.65
CA TYR A 381 7.00 -3.65 4.01
C TYR A 381 5.67 -3.25 4.67
N ALA A 382 5.44 -3.79 5.86
CA ALA A 382 4.29 -3.49 6.72
C ALA A 382 2.91 -3.67 6.04
N ALA A 383 2.81 -4.47 4.97
CA ALA A 383 1.57 -4.73 4.23
C ALA A 383 0.78 -3.43 3.89
N GLY A 384 1.48 -2.35 3.54
CA GLY A 384 0.88 -1.07 3.20
C GLY A 384 0.39 -0.21 4.39
N ALA A 385 0.68 -0.63 5.63
CA ALA A 385 0.39 0.17 6.81
C ALA A 385 1.26 1.43 6.86
N PRO A 386 0.73 2.59 7.29
CA PRO A 386 1.43 3.87 7.23
C PRO A 386 2.46 4.00 8.38
N VAL A 387 3.57 3.27 8.31
CA VAL A 387 4.66 3.34 9.29
C VAL A 387 5.48 4.62 9.04
N LEU A 388 5.31 5.63 9.90
CA LEU A 388 5.89 6.97 9.67
C LEU A 388 7.29 7.16 10.27
N GLN A 389 7.73 6.22 11.12
CA GLN A 389 9.06 6.25 11.75
C GLN A 389 9.60 4.82 11.86
N PRO A 390 9.94 4.15 10.75
CA PRO A 390 10.51 2.80 10.79
C PRO A 390 11.84 2.79 11.54
N ARG A 391 12.19 1.63 12.11
CA ARG A 391 13.48 1.42 12.78
C ARG A 391 14.44 0.77 11.80
N CYS A 392 15.58 1.40 11.59
CA CYS A 392 16.70 0.82 10.88
C CYS A 392 17.85 0.60 11.86
N GLU A 393 18.61 -0.47 11.67
CA GLU A 393 19.75 -0.85 12.49
C GLU A 393 20.96 -1.03 11.59
N ILE A 394 22.10 -0.45 12.00
CA ILE A 394 23.39 -0.60 11.34
C ILE A 394 24.26 -1.46 12.26
N LYS A 395 24.82 -2.55 11.71
CA LYS A 395 25.84 -3.34 12.40
C LYS A 395 27.21 -3.07 11.81
N LEU A 396 28.17 -2.88 12.69
CA LEU A 396 29.57 -2.70 12.35
C LEU A 396 30.34 -4.01 12.58
N ARG A 397 31.43 -4.21 11.82
CA ARG A 397 32.35 -5.36 11.95
C ARG A 397 32.96 -5.51 13.34
N SER A 398 32.93 -4.46 14.16
CA SER A 398 33.33 -4.51 15.57
C SER A 398 32.33 -5.24 16.48
N GLY A 399 31.14 -5.60 15.95
CA GLY A 399 29.99 -6.07 16.72
C GLY A 399 29.11 -4.93 17.27
N THR A 400 29.51 -3.67 17.08
CA THR A 400 28.73 -2.51 17.52
C THR A 400 27.45 -2.39 16.69
N THR A 401 26.33 -2.13 17.36
CA THR A 401 25.03 -1.95 16.73
C THR A 401 24.52 -0.54 16.98
N LEU A 402 24.11 0.15 15.91
CA LEU A 402 23.64 1.53 15.93
C LEU A 402 22.21 1.60 15.39
N THR A 403 21.34 2.37 16.04
CA THR A 403 19.93 2.51 15.62
C THR A 403 19.71 3.84 14.92
N LEU A 404 19.05 3.80 13.77
CA LEU A 404 18.57 4.95 13.02
C LEU A 404 17.04 5.00 13.03
N ARG A 405 16.50 6.20 13.23
CA ARG A 405 15.08 6.49 13.18
C ARG A 405 14.83 7.89 12.62
N PRO A 406 14.00 8.01 11.56
CA PRO A 406 13.77 9.29 10.92
C PRO A 406 12.81 10.15 11.75
N PRO A 407 12.72 11.46 11.46
CA PRO A 407 11.56 12.26 11.87
C PRO A 407 10.27 11.67 11.29
N VAL A 408 9.12 12.06 11.86
CA VAL A 408 7.81 11.63 11.38
C VAL A 408 7.65 11.96 9.89
N GLN A 409 7.42 10.93 9.09
CA GLN A 409 7.27 11.04 7.65
C GLN A 409 5.82 11.37 7.24
N PRO A 410 5.60 11.93 6.04
CA PRO A 410 4.25 12.15 5.51
C PRO A 410 3.54 10.83 5.24
N ALA A 411 2.21 10.90 5.18
CA ALA A 411 1.33 9.76 4.91
C ALA A 411 0.43 9.96 3.69
N ASP A 412 0.38 11.18 3.15
CA ASP A 412 -0.41 11.52 1.98
C ASP A 412 0.38 11.23 0.69
N ALA A 413 -0.28 10.63 -0.29
CA ALA A 413 0.35 10.19 -1.53
C ALA A 413 1.04 11.32 -2.32
N ALA A 414 0.52 12.55 -2.28
CA ALA A 414 1.12 13.70 -2.98
C ALA A 414 2.49 14.08 -2.39
N THR A 415 2.60 14.18 -1.06
CA THR A 415 3.87 14.48 -0.39
C THR A 415 4.82 13.28 -0.43
N ILE A 416 4.32 12.05 -0.34
CA ILE A 416 5.13 10.83 -0.54
C ILE A 416 5.77 10.85 -1.93
N ARG A 417 5.00 11.11 -3.00
CA ARG A 417 5.50 11.24 -4.37
C ARG A 417 6.59 12.30 -4.47
N ALA A 418 6.36 13.49 -3.90
CA ALA A 418 7.35 14.57 -3.93
C ALA A 418 8.66 14.18 -3.23
N ARG A 419 8.57 13.52 -2.06
CA ARG A 419 9.75 13.04 -1.33
C ARG A 419 10.46 11.89 -2.05
N ALA A 420 9.74 10.98 -2.68
CA ALA A 420 10.32 9.91 -3.49
C ALA A 420 11.10 10.46 -4.70
N LEU A 421 10.57 11.47 -5.38
CA LEU A 421 11.26 12.16 -6.48
C LEU A 421 12.52 12.91 -6.02
N ALA A 422 12.59 13.32 -4.76
CA ALA A 422 13.77 13.97 -4.17
C ALA A 422 14.80 12.97 -3.61
N ALA A 423 14.49 11.67 -3.58
CA ALA A 423 15.31 10.66 -2.91
C ALA A 423 16.68 10.46 -3.57
N ILE A 424 16.75 10.61 -4.90
CA ILE A 424 17.98 10.44 -5.67
C ILE A 424 18.16 11.67 -6.57
N PRO A 425 19.33 12.34 -6.50
CA PRO A 425 19.70 13.40 -7.43
C PRO A 425 19.52 13.01 -8.91
N PRO A 426 18.89 13.87 -9.73
CA PRO A 426 18.64 13.57 -11.15
C PRO A 426 19.90 13.19 -11.94
N GLN A 427 21.07 13.75 -11.60
CA GLN A 427 22.34 13.44 -12.28
C GLN A 427 22.88 12.03 -11.98
N TYR A 428 22.42 11.38 -10.92
CA TYR A 428 22.82 10.02 -10.54
C TYR A 428 21.77 8.96 -10.88
N LEU A 429 20.59 9.37 -11.36
CA LEU A 429 19.53 8.43 -11.73
C LEU A 429 19.96 7.53 -12.89
N THR A 430 19.70 6.24 -12.71
CA THR A 430 19.85 5.20 -13.72
C THR A 430 18.52 4.47 -13.92
N ALA A 431 18.38 3.75 -15.03
CA ALA A 431 17.18 2.94 -15.29
C ALA A 431 16.94 1.89 -14.19
N ALA A 432 18.00 1.25 -13.67
CA ALA A 432 17.90 0.28 -12.58
C ALA A 432 17.45 0.94 -11.27
N MET A 433 18.00 2.11 -10.91
CA MET A 433 17.53 2.87 -9.74
C MET A 433 16.05 3.27 -9.88
N LEU A 434 15.62 3.68 -11.06
CA LEU A 434 14.20 3.96 -11.32
C LEU A 434 13.35 2.70 -11.14
N GLU A 435 13.69 1.60 -11.81
CA GLU A 435 12.89 0.36 -11.80
C GLU A 435 12.83 -0.30 -10.42
N GLU A 436 13.95 -0.42 -9.73
CA GLU A 436 14.04 -1.18 -8.48
C GLU A 436 13.67 -0.34 -7.24
N THR A 437 13.78 0.99 -7.31
CA THR A 437 13.66 1.86 -6.12
C THR A 437 12.51 2.85 -6.21
N LEU A 438 12.43 3.66 -7.27
CA LEU A 438 11.47 4.77 -7.33
C LEU A 438 10.13 4.40 -7.98
N ALA A 439 10.15 3.62 -9.04
CA ALA A 439 8.96 3.31 -9.83
C ALA A 439 7.85 2.62 -9.02
N PRO A 440 8.12 1.61 -8.15
CA PRO A 440 7.06 0.94 -7.41
C PRO A 440 6.29 1.89 -6.48
N ILE A 441 7.01 2.73 -5.74
CA ILE A 441 6.39 3.67 -4.80
C ILE A 441 5.65 4.80 -5.54
N LEU A 442 6.21 5.31 -6.64
CA LEU A 442 5.57 6.36 -7.45
C LEU A 442 4.29 5.86 -8.11
N ALA A 443 4.31 4.64 -8.68
CA ALA A 443 3.13 4.02 -9.27
C ALA A 443 1.99 3.87 -8.25
N ALA A 444 2.30 3.37 -7.04
CA ALA A 444 1.30 3.27 -5.98
C ALA A 444 0.79 4.64 -5.50
N CYS A 445 1.62 5.69 -5.52
CA CYS A 445 1.13 7.04 -5.23
C CYS A 445 0.14 7.54 -6.28
N GLN A 446 0.43 7.33 -7.57
CA GLN A 446 -0.46 7.77 -8.64
C GLN A 446 -1.78 7.00 -8.63
N GLU A 447 -1.74 5.70 -8.33
CA GLU A 447 -2.94 4.90 -8.16
C GLU A 447 -3.80 5.40 -6.99
N GLU A 448 -3.20 5.60 -5.82
CA GLU A 448 -3.92 6.14 -4.65
C GLU A 448 -4.51 7.54 -4.94
N LEU A 449 -3.78 8.40 -5.66
CA LEU A 449 -4.24 9.73 -6.07
C LEU A 449 -5.39 9.69 -7.09
N ARG A 450 -5.46 8.64 -7.90
CA ARG A 450 -6.54 8.42 -8.85
C ARG A 450 -7.80 7.90 -8.14
N GLU A 451 -7.66 6.88 -7.28
CA GLU A 451 -8.77 6.25 -6.57
C GLU A 451 -9.42 7.16 -5.53
N SER A 452 -8.61 7.88 -4.75
CA SER A 452 -9.13 8.73 -3.66
C SER A 452 -9.53 10.14 -4.11
N ARG A 453 -9.78 10.35 -5.42
CA ARG A 453 -10.03 11.67 -6.02
C ARG A 453 -11.32 12.27 -5.44
N PRO A 454 -11.24 13.38 -4.69
CA PRO A 454 -12.44 14.08 -4.25
C PRO A 454 -13.10 14.81 -5.42
N GLU A 455 -14.41 15.00 -5.36
CA GLU A 455 -15.12 15.82 -6.35
C GLU A 455 -14.59 17.27 -6.35
N PRO A 456 -14.29 17.84 -7.53
CA PRO A 456 -13.84 19.23 -7.65
C PRO A 456 -15.00 20.19 -7.34
N SER A 457 -14.68 21.38 -6.81
CA SER A 457 -15.65 22.49 -6.82
C SER A 457 -15.75 23.06 -8.24
N VAL A 458 -16.96 23.44 -8.62
CA VAL A 458 -17.23 24.07 -9.91
C VAL A 458 -17.88 25.43 -9.68
N GLN A 459 -17.23 26.48 -10.18
CA GLN A 459 -17.73 27.84 -10.17
C GLN A 459 -17.94 28.32 -11.61
N ARG A 460 -18.99 29.10 -11.86
CA ARG A 460 -19.35 29.58 -13.19
C ARG A 460 -19.46 31.09 -13.19
N PHE A 461 -18.94 31.71 -14.25
CA PHE A 461 -18.96 33.14 -14.48
C PHE A 461 -19.67 33.37 -15.81
N GLY A 462 -20.89 33.92 -15.78
CA GLY A 462 -21.72 34.11 -16.96
C GLY A 462 -22.58 32.90 -17.37
N PRO A 463 -23.31 33.00 -18.48
CA PRO A 463 -24.23 31.96 -18.96
C PRO A 463 -23.49 30.74 -19.51
N VAL A 464 -24.09 29.56 -19.34
CA VAL A 464 -23.57 28.31 -19.88
C VAL A 464 -23.95 28.19 -21.36
N MET A 465 -22.96 27.94 -22.22
CA MET A 465 -23.20 27.62 -23.63
C MET A 465 -23.81 26.22 -23.75
N ALA A 466 -25.00 26.12 -24.37
CA ALA A 466 -25.74 24.86 -24.43
C ALA A 466 -25.14 23.85 -25.42
N ARG A 467 -24.58 24.32 -26.55
CA ARG A 467 -24.01 23.49 -27.62
C ARG A 467 -22.74 24.12 -28.20
N PRO A 468 -21.65 24.20 -27.41
CA PRO A 468 -20.37 24.67 -27.91
C PRO A 468 -19.86 23.73 -29.00
N LYS A 469 -19.22 24.28 -30.03
CA LYS A 469 -18.47 23.49 -31.03
C LYS A 469 -17.17 22.97 -30.43
N ALA A 470 -16.58 23.71 -29.49
CA ALA A 470 -15.35 23.32 -28.81
C ALA A 470 -15.34 23.69 -27.32
N SER A 471 -14.72 22.86 -26.51
CA SER A 471 -14.37 23.19 -25.13
C SER A 471 -12.87 23.37 -25.01
N VAL A 472 -12.46 24.54 -24.52
CA VAL A 472 -11.07 24.86 -24.26
C VAL A 472 -10.79 24.60 -22.78
N VAL A 473 -9.96 23.60 -22.51
CA VAL A 473 -9.60 23.17 -21.16
C VAL A 473 -8.16 23.63 -20.87
N ILE A 474 -8.01 24.39 -19.78
CA ILE A 474 -6.75 25.05 -19.43
C ILE A 474 -6.38 24.73 -17.97
N PRO A 475 -5.40 23.85 -17.73
CA PRO A 475 -4.92 23.57 -16.38
C PRO A 475 -4.10 24.75 -15.84
N LEU A 476 -4.23 25.02 -14.55
CA LEU A 476 -3.63 26.13 -13.81
C LEU A 476 -2.87 25.60 -12.59
N TYR A 477 -1.61 26.03 -12.45
CA TYR A 477 -0.80 25.76 -11.27
C TYR A 477 0.07 26.97 -10.94
N ARG A 478 -0.24 27.63 -9.81
CA ARG A 478 0.54 28.70 -9.14
C ARG A 478 0.88 29.97 -9.95
N VAL A 479 0.67 30.02 -11.25
CA VAL A 479 0.99 31.17 -12.12
C VAL A 479 -0.24 31.55 -12.94
N TYR A 480 -0.79 32.73 -12.68
CA TYR A 480 -2.10 33.16 -13.23
C TYR A 480 -2.03 34.47 -14.02
N ASP A 481 -0.88 35.12 -14.07
CA ASP A 481 -0.71 36.43 -14.72
C ASP A 481 -1.11 36.38 -16.21
N PHE A 482 -0.84 35.26 -16.87
CA PHE A 482 -1.15 35.05 -18.28
C PHE A 482 -2.65 35.00 -18.58
N LEU A 483 -3.50 34.72 -17.59
CA LEU A 483 -4.95 34.66 -17.79
C LEU A 483 -5.52 35.98 -18.32
N ARG A 484 -4.95 37.11 -17.91
CA ARG A 484 -5.41 38.44 -18.35
C ARG A 484 -5.21 38.61 -19.86
N VAL A 485 -4.06 38.20 -20.37
CA VAL A 485 -3.71 38.30 -21.79
C VAL A 485 -4.48 37.26 -22.59
N GLN A 486 -4.57 36.04 -22.07
CA GLN A 486 -5.22 34.92 -22.74
C GLN A 486 -6.74 35.16 -22.90
N VAL A 487 -7.42 35.59 -21.83
CA VAL A 487 -8.86 35.91 -21.90
C VAL A 487 -9.12 37.09 -22.82
N ALA A 488 -8.27 38.12 -22.81
CA ALA A 488 -8.40 39.26 -23.73
C ALA A 488 -8.28 38.79 -25.20
N ALA A 489 -7.32 37.91 -25.50
CA ALA A 489 -7.15 37.36 -26.84
C ALA A 489 -8.35 36.51 -27.28
N PHE A 490 -8.89 35.68 -26.38
CA PHE A 490 -10.08 34.86 -26.68
C PHE A 490 -11.36 35.70 -26.83
N ALA A 491 -11.55 36.73 -26.00
CA ALA A 491 -12.67 37.64 -26.10
C ALA A 491 -12.64 38.49 -27.39
N GLY A 492 -11.45 38.72 -27.95
CA GLY A 492 -11.25 39.41 -29.22
C GLY A 492 -11.54 38.56 -30.46
N ASP A 493 -11.77 37.25 -30.32
CA ASP A 493 -12.06 36.32 -31.43
C ASP A 493 -13.58 36.06 -31.52
N PRO A 494 -14.28 36.60 -32.53
CA PRO A 494 -15.73 36.45 -32.65
C PRO A 494 -16.20 35.00 -32.72
N TRP A 495 -15.43 34.13 -33.40
CA TRP A 495 -15.79 32.72 -33.50
C TRP A 495 -15.69 32.05 -32.13
N PHE A 496 -14.66 32.37 -31.36
CA PHE A 496 -14.46 31.83 -30.02
C PHE A 496 -15.64 32.20 -29.11
N VAL A 497 -16.01 33.49 -29.08
CA VAL A 497 -17.10 34.00 -28.25
C VAL A 497 -18.44 33.30 -28.56
N GLU A 498 -18.71 33.03 -29.84
CA GLU A 498 -19.98 32.44 -30.26
C GLU A 498 -20.04 30.91 -30.10
N HIS A 499 -18.89 30.23 -30.19
CA HIS A 499 -18.87 28.77 -30.40
C HIS A 499 -17.98 27.98 -29.44
N ALA A 500 -17.15 28.63 -28.63
CA ALA A 500 -16.28 27.96 -27.68
C ALA A 500 -16.71 28.22 -26.24
N GLU A 501 -16.52 27.22 -25.39
CA GLU A 501 -16.58 27.42 -23.93
C GLU A 501 -15.17 27.31 -23.32
N LEU A 502 -14.94 28.06 -22.25
CA LEU A 502 -13.65 28.18 -21.58
C LEU A 502 -13.70 27.59 -20.18
N ILE A 503 -12.87 26.56 -19.93
CA ILE A 503 -12.82 25.80 -18.68
C ILE A 503 -11.40 25.89 -18.12
N TYR A 504 -11.25 26.62 -17.03
CA TYR A 504 -10.02 26.65 -16.25
C TYR A 504 -10.05 25.57 -15.17
N VAL A 505 -8.96 24.80 -15.03
CA VAL A 505 -8.83 23.75 -14.02
C VAL A 505 -7.71 24.10 -13.05
N LEU A 506 -8.02 24.31 -11.78
CA LEU A 506 -7.04 24.66 -10.77
C LEU A 506 -6.68 23.44 -9.92
N ASP A 507 -5.40 23.06 -9.88
CA ASP A 507 -4.92 21.93 -9.06
C ASP A 507 -4.16 22.35 -7.80
N SER A 508 -4.05 23.66 -7.54
CA SER A 508 -3.61 24.26 -6.28
C SER A 508 -4.82 24.85 -5.52
N PRO A 509 -5.58 24.03 -4.76
CA PRO A 509 -6.81 24.45 -4.06
C PRO A 509 -6.61 25.65 -3.14
N GLU A 510 -5.41 25.84 -2.59
CA GLU A 510 -5.05 26.96 -1.74
C GLU A 510 -5.24 28.33 -2.42
N HIS A 511 -5.27 28.39 -3.76
CA HIS A 511 -5.45 29.62 -4.53
C HIS A 511 -6.87 29.75 -5.14
N GLU A 512 -7.83 28.89 -4.77
CA GLU A 512 -9.19 28.88 -5.37
C GLU A 512 -9.89 30.25 -5.28
N ALA A 513 -9.84 30.90 -4.12
CA ALA A 513 -10.50 32.19 -3.90
C ALA A 513 -9.89 33.31 -4.75
N GLU A 514 -8.56 33.34 -4.88
CA GLU A 514 -7.85 34.33 -5.68
C GLU A 514 -8.16 34.18 -7.17
N VAL A 515 -8.09 32.94 -7.67
CA VAL A 515 -8.37 32.64 -9.08
C VAL A 515 -9.85 32.90 -9.40
N ALA A 516 -10.78 32.53 -8.53
CA ALA A 516 -12.20 32.82 -8.71
C ALA A 516 -12.48 34.34 -8.78
N HIS A 517 -11.83 35.13 -7.91
CA HIS A 517 -11.95 36.59 -7.95
C HIS A 517 -11.41 37.17 -9.27
N LEU A 518 -10.24 36.70 -9.72
CA LEU A 518 -9.63 37.11 -10.99
C LEU A 518 -10.55 36.79 -12.18
N LEU A 519 -11.07 35.56 -12.27
CA LEU A 519 -11.97 35.15 -13.35
C LEU A 519 -13.30 35.91 -13.32
N GLY A 520 -13.84 36.21 -12.13
CA GLY A 520 -15.02 37.07 -11.99
C GLY A 520 -14.78 38.48 -12.54
N GLY A 521 -13.65 39.09 -12.21
CA GLY A 521 -13.26 40.40 -12.76
C GLY A 521 -13.06 40.38 -14.27
N LEU A 522 -12.41 39.34 -14.80
CA LEU A 522 -12.21 39.16 -16.24
C LEU A 522 -13.53 38.95 -17.00
N HIS A 523 -14.47 38.21 -16.41
CA HIS A 523 -15.81 38.04 -16.97
C HIS A 523 -16.55 39.38 -17.06
N LEU A 524 -16.50 40.20 -16.01
CA LEU A 524 -17.11 41.53 -16.02
C LEU A 524 -16.47 42.47 -17.05
N ALA A 525 -15.14 42.37 -17.25
CA ALA A 525 -14.41 43.21 -18.17
C ALA A 525 -14.66 42.85 -19.66
N TYR A 526 -14.74 41.56 -19.98
CA TYR A 526 -14.76 41.07 -21.36
C TYR A 526 -16.08 40.39 -21.77
N GLY A 527 -16.98 40.12 -20.84
CA GLY A 527 -18.25 39.44 -21.09
C GLY A 527 -18.13 37.94 -21.45
N LEU A 528 -16.91 37.39 -21.49
CA LEU A 528 -16.67 36.00 -21.88
C LEU A 528 -17.10 35.04 -20.76
N PRO A 529 -18.01 34.07 -21.02
CA PRO A 529 -18.39 33.09 -20.01
C PRO A 529 -17.25 32.11 -19.72
N MET A 530 -17.05 31.79 -18.44
CA MET A 530 -15.95 30.93 -17.98
C MET A 530 -16.41 29.98 -16.88
N GLN A 531 -15.74 28.84 -16.79
CA GLN A 531 -15.91 27.87 -15.72
C GLN A 531 -14.58 27.63 -15.01
N LEU A 532 -14.58 27.64 -13.67
CA LEU A 532 -13.46 27.21 -12.84
C LEU A 532 -13.78 25.85 -12.22
N VAL A 533 -12.91 24.88 -12.46
CA VAL A 533 -12.94 23.55 -11.86
C VAL A 533 -11.77 23.46 -10.89
N ALA A 534 -12.03 23.61 -9.59
CA ALA A 534 -10.99 23.58 -8.58
C ALA A 534 -10.88 22.17 -7.95
N MET A 535 -9.76 21.51 -8.20
CA MET A 535 -9.44 20.21 -7.60
C MET A 535 -9.09 20.38 -6.12
N ARG A 536 -9.36 19.36 -5.31
CA ARG A 536 -9.06 19.38 -3.86
C ARG A 536 -7.60 19.12 -3.51
N ARG A 537 -6.76 18.81 -4.49
CA ARG A 537 -5.31 18.56 -4.35
C ARG A 537 -4.63 18.61 -5.71
N ASN A 538 -3.30 18.74 -5.69
CA ASN A 538 -2.47 18.64 -6.89
C ASN A 538 -2.43 17.19 -7.43
N GLY A 539 -3.14 16.97 -8.53
CA GLY A 539 -3.13 15.70 -9.27
C GLY A 539 -2.10 15.66 -10.41
N GLY A 540 -1.50 16.80 -10.76
CA GLY A 540 -0.66 16.94 -11.95
C GLY A 540 -1.45 17.22 -13.23
N PHE A 541 -0.73 17.47 -14.31
CA PHE A 541 -1.28 17.93 -15.59
C PHE A 541 -2.35 16.97 -16.16
N SER A 542 -2.05 15.67 -16.24
CA SER A 542 -3.01 14.66 -16.74
C SER A 542 -4.34 14.70 -15.99
N ALA A 543 -4.29 14.71 -14.66
CA ALA A 543 -5.48 14.70 -13.82
C ALA A 543 -6.29 15.99 -13.96
N ALA A 544 -5.63 17.14 -14.07
CA ALA A 544 -6.29 18.43 -14.29
C ALA A 544 -6.97 18.48 -15.67
N CYS A 545 -6.27 18.09 -16.73
CA CYS A 545 -6.84 18.01 -18.08
C CYS A 545 -8.06 17.07 -18.13
N ASN A 546 -7.95 15.89 -17.53
CA ASN A 546 -9.06 14.93 -17.46
C ASN A 546 -10.24 15.50 -16.66
N ALA A 547 -10.00 16.18 -15.52
CA ALA A 547 -11.05 16.80 -14.73
C ALA A 547 -11.79 17.91 -15.49
N GLY A 548 -11.08 18.70 -16.31
CA GLY A 548 -11.68 19.69 -17.19
C GLY A 548 -12.45 19.07 -18.36
N ALA A 549 -11.89 18.04 -19.00
CA ALA A 549 -12.55 17.31 -20.08
C ALA A 549 -13.88 16.67 -19.65
N LEU A 550 -13.99 16.19 -18.39
CA LEU A 550 -15.24 15.69 -17.82
C LEU A 550 -16.34 16.77 -17.72
N GLN A 551 -15.97 18.05 -17.68
CA GLN A 551 -16.90 19.17 -17.63
C GLN A 551 -17.25 19.73 -19.02
N ALA A 552 -16.53 19.29 -20.05
CA ALA A 552 -16.65 19.77 -21.41
C ALA A 552 -17.93 19.27 -22.10
N ARG A 553 -18.59 20.16 -22.84
CA ARG A 553 -19.79 19.91 -23.65
C ARG A 553 -19.53 19.96 -25.15
N GLY A 554 -18.36 20.43 -25.56
CA GLY A 554 -17.98 20.65 -26.96
C GLY A 554 -17.83 19.35 -27.74
N GLU A 555 -18.02 19.44 -29.05
CA GLU A 555 -17.74 18.32 -29.97
C GLU A 555 -16.23 18.09 -30.12
N ALA A 556 -15.45 19.18 -30.14
CA ALA A 556 -14.00 19.17 -30.07
C ALA A 556 -13.50 19.57 -28.67
N LEU A 557 -12.39 18.97 -28.24
CA LEU A 557 -11.59 19.40 -27.10
C LEU A 557 -10.35 20.13 -27.61
N ALA A 558 -10.07 21.31 -27.03
CA ALA A 558 -8.80 21.99 -27.15
C ALA A 558 -8.13 22.01 -25.76
N LEU A 559 -7.06 21.25 -25.61
CA LEU A 559 -6.25 21.20 -24.41
C LEU A 559 -5.12 22.20 -24.58
N VAL A 560 -5.11 23.27 -23.77
CA VAL A 560 -4.25 24.43 -23.99
C VAL A 560 -3.60 24.85 -22.69
N ASN A 561 -2.29 25.13 -22.69
CA ASN A 561 -1.62 25.65 -21.50
C ASN A 561 -2.05 27.09 -21.18
N SER A 562 -1.92 27.49 -19.91
CA SER A 562 -2.31 28.82 -19.43
C SER A 562 -1.47 29.97 -19.99
N ASP A 563 -0.28 29.68 -20.52
CA ASP A 563 0.69 30.60 -21.08
C ASP A 563 0.78 30.50 -22.62
N VAL A 564 -0.23 29.90 -23.26
CA VAL A 564 -0.39 29.85 -24.71
C VAL A 564 -1.37 30.92 -25.18
N ILE A 565 -0.90 31.80 -26.06
CA ILE A 565 -1.62 32.98 -26.56
C ILE A 565 -1.70 32.91 -28.09
N PRO A 566 -2.90 33.00 -28.69
CA PRO A 566 -3.04 33.03 -30.14
C PRO A 566 -2.48 34.33 -30.74
N ILE A 567 -1.80 34.22 -31.89
CA ILE A 567 -1.26 35.40 -32.60
C ILE A 567 -2.36 36.14 -33.37
N GLY A 568 -3.44 35.45 -33.74
CA GLY A 568 -4.58 36.05 -34.43
C GLY A 568 -5.86 35.25 -34.25
N ASN A 569 -6.96 35.88 -34.64
CA ASN A 569 -8.30 35.29 -34.57
C ASN A 569 -8.47 34.12 -35.55
N GLY A 570 -9.45 33.27 -35.30
CA GLY A 570 -9.77 32.12 -36.15
C GLY A 570 -8.82 30.94 -35.97
N TRP A 571 -7.97 30.96 -34.94
CA TRP A 571 -7.02 29.88 -34.65
C TRP A 571 -7.72 28.55 -34.37
N LEU A 572 -8.72 28.55 -33.48
CA LEU A 572 -9.44 27.36 -33.05
C LEU A 572 -10.31 26.74 -34.17
N PRO A 573 -11.15 27.48 -34.92
CA PRO A 573 -11.89 26.90 -36.04
C PRO A 573 -10.98 26.35 -37.12
N THR A 574 -9.82 26.98 -37.35
CA THR A 574 -8.84 26.48 -38.33
C THR A 574 -8.28 25.13 -37.90
N LEU A 575 -7.92 24.96 -36.61
CA LEU A 575 -7.47 23.67 -36.08
C LEU A 575 -8.57 22.60 -36.10
N ILE A 576 -9.80 22.96 -35.72
CA ILE A 576 -10.97 22.05 -35.76
C ILE A 576 -11.24 21.61 -37.20
N GLY A 577 -11.14 22.51 -38.17
CA GLY A 577 -11.35 22.20 -39.59
C GLY A 577 -10.31 21.22 -40.17
N LYS A 578 -9.20 20.97 -39.46
CA LYS A 578 -8.21 19.95 -39.81
C LYS A 578 -8.54 18.57 -39.26
N LEU A 579 -9.50 18.47 -38.34
CA LEU A 579 -10.06 17.19 -37.92
C LEU A 579 -10.88 16.62 -39.07
N ASP A 580 -10.47 15.48 -39.60
CA ASP A 580 -11.07 14.84 -40.76
C ASP A 580 -11.32 13.36 -40.45
N ARG A 581 -12.59 12.99 -40.35
CA ARG A 581 -13.01 11.61 -40.08
C ARG A 581 -12.65 10.64 -41.22
N GLN A 582 -12.72 11.08 -42.47
CA GLN A 582 -12.41 10.24 -43.64
C GLN A 582 -10.92 9.96 -43.72
N ARG A 583 -10.09 10.98 -43.46
CA ARG A 583 -8.62 10.85 -43.38
C ARG A 583 -8.13 10.32 -42.03
N ARG A 584 -9.05 10.01 -41.11
CA ARG A 584 -8.78 9.53 -39.75
C ARG A 584 -7.81 10.44 -38.99
N VAL A 585 -7.95 11.76 -39.08
CA VAL A 585 -7.15 12.70 -38.28
C VAL A 585 -7.76 12.81 -36.88
N GLY A 586 -7.06 12.27 -35.89
CA GLY A 586 -7.52 12.19 -34.51
C GLY A 586 -7.05 13.34 -33.63
N ALA A 587 -5.94 14.01 -33.99
CA ALA A 587 -5.44 15.17 -33.26
C ALA A 587 -4.67 16.14 -34.17
N VAL A 588 -4.68 17.43 -33.80
CA VAL A 588 -4.01 18.51 -34.52
C VAL A 588 -3.28 19.40 -33.54
N GLY A 589 -2.03 19.75 -33.87
CA GLY A 589 -1.21 20.70 -33.11
C GLY A 589 -0.80 21.90 -33.97
N PRO A 590 -0.80 23.13 -33.42
CA PRO A 590 -0.39 24.34 -34.13
C PRO A 590 1.14 24.51 -34.15
N LYS A 591 1.60 25.55 -34.85
CA LYS A 591 2.95 26.10 -34.66
C LYS A 591 3.03 26.85 -33.33
N LEU A 592 4.01 26.50 -32.50
CA LEU A 592 4.30 27.25 -31.28
C LEU A 592 5.61 28.02 -31.43
N LEU A 593 5.56 29.30 -31.07
CA LEU A 593 6.70 30.21 -31.05
C LEU A 593 7.05 30.59 -29.61
N TYR A 594 8.35 30.78 -29.36
CA TYR A 594 8.85 31.52 -28.22
C TYR A 594 8.49 33.02 -28.35
N ASP A 595 8.64 33.76 -27.26
CA ASP A 595 8.39 35.21 -27.21
C ASP A 595 9.30 36.01 -28.14
N ASP A 596 10.51 35.51 -28.43
CA ASP A 596 11.43 36.05 -29.42
C ASP A 596 11.07 35.71 -30.89
N GLY A 597 10.00 34.95 -31.12
CA GLY A 597 9.54 34.52 -32.44
C GLY A 597 10.29 33.31 -33.02
N SER A 598 11.21 32.70 -32.27
CA SER A 598 11.83 31.43 -32.65
C SER A 598 10.88 30.24 -32.45
N LEU A 599 11.07 29.17 -33.21
CA LEU A 599 10.25 27.97 -33.19
C LEU A 599 10.46 27.19 -31.90
N GLN A 600 9.36 26.89 -31.24
CA GLN A 600 9.33 25.99 -30.10
C GLN A 600 8.78 24.61 -30.49
N HIS A 601 7.76 24.58 -31.35
CA HIS A 601 7.10 23.34 -31.76
C HIS A 601 6.64 23.40 -33.21
N ALA A 602 7.03 22.38 -33.97
CA ALA A 602 6.52 22.11 -35.31
C ALA A 602 6.08 20.64 -35.47
N GLY A 603 5.55 20.02 -34.41
CA GLY A 603 5.36 18.57 -34.27
C GLY A 603 6.47 17.90 -33.46
N LEU A 604 6.16 16.71 -32.91
CA LEU A 604 7.08 15.86 -32.15
C LEU A 604 7.65 14.71 -33.00
N TYR A 605 8.86 14.30 -32.66
CA TYR A 605 9.44 13.00 -33.03
C TYR A 605 10.14 12.38 -31.83
N PHE A 606 10.37 11.07 -31.90
CA PHE A 606 10.99 10.31 -30.82
C PHE A 606 12.40 9.89 -31.23
N LYS A 607 13.35 9.97 -30.30
CA LYS A 607 14.71 9.48 -30.52
C LYS A 607 15.24 8.85 -29.26
N ARG A 608 15.96 7.72 -29.39
CA ARG A 608 16.67 7.12 -28.27
C ARG A 608 17.90 7.94 -27.91
N ASP A 609 18.12 8.14 -26.62
CA ASP A 609 19.39 8.62 -26.09
C ASP A 609 20.46 7.49 -26.11
N SER A 610 21.66 7.79 -25.63
CA SER A 610 22.75 6.80 -25.54
C SER A 610 22.48 5.65 -24.56
N LYS A 611 21.47 5.78 -23.70
CA LYS A 611 21.04 4.76 -22.74
C LYS A 611 19.85 3.93 -23.26
N GLY A 612 19.39 4.20 -24.49
CA GLY A 612 18.25 3.51 -25.10
C GLY A 612 16.88 4.04 -24.69
N THR A 613 16.80 5.15 -23.94
CA THR A 613 15.55 5.77 -23.49
C THR A 613 14.96 6.63 -24.60
N TRP A 614 13.67 6.49 -24.90
CA TRP A 614 12.97 7.36 -25.84
C TRP A 614 12.74 8.74 -25.25
N LEU A 615 13.20 9.77 -25.98
CA LEU A 615 13.00 11.18 -25.64
C LEU A 615 12.08 11.85 -26.66
N ASN A 616 11.24 12.77 -26.17
CA ASN A 616 10.43 13.66 -27.01
C ASN A 616 11.30 14.79 -27.56
N HIS A 617 11.32 14.94 -28.88
CA HIS A 617 11.97 16.06 -29.57
C HIS A 617 10.99 16.83 -30.43
N HIS A 618 11.24 18.13 -30.59
CA HIS A 618 10.42 19.01 -31.40
C HIS A 618 11.12 19.28 -32.73
N PHE A 619 10.43 19.11 -33.85
CA PHE A 619 10.98 19.45 -35.15
C PHE A 619 11.35 20.93 -35.22
N PHE A 620 12.55 21.23 -35.75
CA PHE A 620 13.05 22.58 -36.03
C PHE A 620 13.10 23.54 -34.82
N LYS A 621 13.10 23.03 -33.59
CA LYS A 621 13.19 23.84 -32.38
C LYS A 621 14.43 24.74 -32.39
N GLY A 622 14.25 26.02 -32.06
CA GLY A 622 15.27 27.05 -32.06
C GLY A 622 15.52 27.74 -33.41
N MET A 623 14.94 27.25 -34.51
CA MET A 623 14.99 27.94 -35.82
C MET A 623 14.04 29.15 -35.83
N PRO A 624 14.22 30.15 -36.71
CA PRO A 624 13.26 31.26 -36.83
C PRO A 624 11.84 30.79 -37.18
N GLY A 625 10.79 31.47 -36.69
CA GLY A 625 9.39 31.18 -37.04
C GLY A 625 9.06 31.20 -38.54
N SER A 626 9.87 31.90 -39.33
CA SER A 626 9.80 31.97 -40.79
C SER A 626 10.52 30.82 -41.51
N TYR A 627 11.16 29.90 -40.80
CA TYR A 627 11.90 28.79 -41.40
C TYR A 627 11.00 27.93 -42.29
N GLY A 628 11.28 27.92 -43.60
CA GLY A 628 10.44 27.34 -44.64
C GLY A 628 9.93 25.92 -44.33
N PRO A 629 10.81 24.96 -43.99
CA PRO A 629 10.40 23.59 -43.66
C PRO A 629 9.42 23.47 -42.48
N ALA A 630 9.46 24.41 -41.52
CA ALA A 630 8.54 24.43 -40.40
C ALA A 630 7.15 25.02 -40.76
N ASN A 631 7.01 25.62 -41.94
CA ASN A 631 5.78 26.22 -42.44
C ASN A 631 5.02 25.31 -43.42
N VAL A 632 5.33 24.01 -43.40
CA VAL A 632 4.64 22.98 -44.19
C VAL A 632 3.77 22.10 -43.29
N GLU A 633 2.48 22.04 -43.61
CA GLU A 633 1.50 21.14 -42.98
C GLU A 633 1.88 19.69 -43.29
N ARG A 634 1.93 18.83 -42.25
CA ARG A 634 2.35 17.44 -42.43
C ARG A 634 1.82 16.52 -41.33
N PRO A 635 1.69 15.21 -41.61
CA PRO A 635 1.54 14.21 -40.56
C PRO A 635 2.80 14.20 -39.69
N VAL A 636 2.62 14.06 -38.37
CA VAL A 636 3.72 14.03 -37.40
C VAL A 636 3.50 12.93 -36.36
N PRO A 637 4.55 12.28 -35.83
CA PRO A 637 4.42 11.27 -34.80
C PRO A 637 3.56 11.67 -33.60
N GLY A 638 3.67 12.91 -33.15
CA GLY A 638 2.84 13.49 -32.10
C GLY A 638 2.89 15.01 -32.12
N VAL A 639 2.15 15.62 -31.21
CA VAL A 639 2.13 17.07 -30.94
C VAL A 639 2.20 17.28 -29.43
N THR A 640 2.62 18.48 -29.00
CA THR A 640 2.79 18.76 -27.56
C THR A 640 1.48 19.13 -26.88
N GLY A 641 1.36 18.79 -25.60
CA GLY A 641 0.24 19.11 -24.72
C GLY A 641 0.01 20.61 -24.50
N ALA A 642 0.96 21.47 -24.92
CA ALA A 642 0.76 22.92 -24.86
C ALA A 642 -0.43 23.39 -25.71
N CYS A 643 -0.71 22.73 -26.84
CA CYS A 643 -1.96 22.90 -27.57
C CYS A 643 -2.27 21.66 -28.41
N ILE A 644 -3.29 20.89 -28.02
CA ILE A 644 -3.82 19.75 -28.77
C ILE A 644 -5.32 19.97 -29.01
N VAL A 645 -5.74 19.88 -30.27
CA VAL A 645 -7.15 19.89 -30.66
C VAL A 645 -7.55 18.52 -31.18
N MET A 646 -8.60 17.92 -30.62
CA MET A 646 -9.08 16.58 -30.99
C MET A 646 -10.59 16.40 -30.78
N PRO A 647 -11.23 15.39 -31.40
CA PRO A 647 -12.63 15.08 -31.14
C PRO A 647 -12.82 14.63 -29.68
N ARG A 648 -13.81 15.17 -28.97
CA ARG A 648 -14.10 14.78 -27.58
C ARG A 648 -14.42 13.29 -27.47
N ALA A 649 -15.22 12.77 -28.39
CA ALA A 649 -15.58 11.36 -28.42
C ALA A 649 -14.35 10.43 -28.52
N LEU A 650 -13.31 10.84 -29.27
CA LEU A 650 -12.06 10.08 -29.35
C LEU A 650 -11.27 10.19 -28.05
N PHE A 651 -11.21 11.37 -27.42
CA PHE A 651 -10.55 11.52 -26.12
C PHE A 651 -11.20 10.63 -25.06
N ASP A 652 -12.53 10.60 -25.01
CA ASP A 652 -13.32 9.75 -24.10
C ASP A 652 -13.09 8.26 -24.39
N GLU A 653 -13.09 7.85 -25.67
CA GLU A 653 -12.80 6.47 -26.11
C GLU A 653 -11.40 6.00 -25.68
N LEU A 654 -10.41 6.89 -25.73
CA LEU A 654 -9.03 6.58 -25.34
C LEU A 654 -8.80 6.62 -23.82
N GLY A 655 -9.81 7.02 -23.03
CA GLY A 655 -9.70 7.18 -21.58
C GLY A 655 -8.92 8.43 -21.16
N GLY A 656 -8.78 9.42 -22.05
CA GLY A 656 -8.07 10.68 -21.80
C GLY A 656 -6.56 10.53 -21.59
N PHE A 657 -5.98 11.47 -20.83
CA PHE A 657 -4.57 11.43 -20.45
C PHE A 657 -4.29 10.31 -19.45
N ASP A 658 -3.13 9.69 -19.57
CA ASP A 658 -2.67 8.70 -18.59
C ASP A 658 -2.18 9.37 -17.31
N GLU A 659 -2.76 9.01 -16.19
CA GLU A 659 -2.46 9.61 -14.89
C GLU A 659 -1.30 8.92 -14.17
N SER A 660 -0.69 7.88 -14.77
CA SER A 660 0.51 7.26 -14.21
C SER A 660 1.75 8.15 -14.32
N TYR A 661 1.77 9.09 -15.27
CA TYR A 661 2.87 10.05 -15.41
C TYR A 661 2.85 11.02 -14.23
N VAL A 662 4.02 11.21 -13.60
CA VAL A 662 4.10 12.03 -12.37
C VAL A 662 4.26 13.51 -12.72
N ILE A 663 3.40 14.35 -12.14
CA ILE A 663 3.39 15.83 -12.25
C ILE A 663 3.08 16.35 -13.67
N GLY A 664 3.88 15.98 -14.69
CA GLY A 664 3.76 16.33 -16.11
C GLY A 664 5.00 15.85 -16.90
N ASP A 665 5.04 16.17 -18.19
CA ASP A 665 5.92 15.58 -19.23
C ASP A 665 5.56 14.14 -19.62
N TYR A 666 5.52 13.89 -20.94
CA TYR A 666 5.26 12.61 -21.63
C TYR A 666 3.80 12.15 -21.69
N GLU A 667 2.88 12.75 -20.94
CA GLU A 667 1.45 12.44 -21.05
C GLU A 667 0.85 12.83 -22.41
N ASP A 668 1.38 13.88 -23.03
CA ASP A 668 0.99 14.35 -24.36
C ASP A 668 1.42 13.38 -25.46
N SER A 669 2.66 12.89 -25.40
CA SER A 669 3.11 11.85 -26.32
C SER A 669 2.44 10.50 -26.07
N ASP A 670 2.12 10.12 -24.83
CA ASP A 670 1.30 8.93 -24.54
C ASP A 670 -0.10 9.03 -25.18
N LEU A 671 -0.77 10.19 -25.04
CA LEU A 671 -2.06 10.43 -25.71
C LEU A 671 -1.92 10.33 -27.24
N CYS A 672 -0.86 10.90 -27.82
CA CYS A 672 -0.58 10.77 -29.25
C CYS A 672 -0.38 9.31 -29.68
N LEU A 673 0.32 8.51 -28.88
CA LEU A 673 0.53 7.09 -29.14
C LEU A 673 -0.78 6.28 -29.00
N LYS A 674 -1.65 6.64 -28.05
CA LYS A 674 -3.02 6.08 -27.93
C LYS A 674 -3.87 6.37 -29.17
N VAL A 675 -3.87 7.63 -29.65
CA VAL A 675 -4.57 8.04 -30.89
C VAL A 675 -4.09 7.19 -32.08
N ARG A 676 -2.77 6.99 -32.20
CA ARG A 676 -2.19 6.15 -33.26
C ARG A 676 -2.53 4.68 -33.12
N ARG A 677 -2.52 4.14 -31.91
CA ARG A 677 -2.94 2.76 -31.64
C ARG A 677 -4.41 2.52 -32.02
N ALA A 678 -5.28 3.52 -31.89
CA ALA A 678 -6.65 3.50 -32.39
C ALA A 678 -6.77 3.69 -33.92
N GLY A 679 -5.64 3.79 -34.63
CA GLY A 679 -5.57 3.91 -36.09
C GLY A 679 -5.85 5.31 -36.61
N PHE A 680 -5.72 6.35 -35.79
CA PHE A 680 -5.85 7.75 -36.22
C PHE A 680 -4.48 8.40 -36.41
N GLY A 681 -4.39 9.31 -37.39
CA GLY A 681 -3.23 10.15 -37.65
C GLY A 681 -3.23 11.43 -36.82
N ILE A 682 -2.08 12.10 -36.78
CA ILE A 682 -1.86 13.37 -36.09
C ILE A 682 -1.23 14.35 -37.08
N VAL A 683 -1.76 15.57 -37.14
CA VAL A 683 -1.35 16.59 -38.10
C VAL A 683 -0.76 17.81 -37.38
N TYR A 684 0.36 18.30 -37.89
CA TYR A 684 0.90 19.60 -37.53
C TYR A 684 0.39 20.66 -38.51
N ALA A 685 -0.24 21.72 -38.00
CA ALA A 685 -0.89 22.77 -38.79
C ALA A 685 -0.18 24.14 -38.61
N PRO A 686 0.80 24.50 -39.45
CA PRO A 686 1.55 25.75 -39.34
C PRO A 686 0.77 27.01 -39.73
N SER A 687 -0.41 26.84 -40.35
CA SER A 687 -1.35 27.91 -40.67
C SER A 687 -1.90 28.60 -39.41
N VAL A 688 -1.80 27.94 -38.26
CA VAL A 688 -2.10 28.52 -36.95
C VAL A 688 -0.81 28.62 -36.16
N ALA A 689 -0.50 29.84 -35.72
CA ALA A 689 0.66 30.13 -34.89
C ALA A 689 0.20 30.69 -33.54
N LEU A 690 0.73 30.14 -32.45
CA LEU A 690 0.50 30.59 -31.09
C LEU A 690 1.86 30.91 -30.44
N TYR A 691 1.88 31.92 -29.57
CA TYR A 691 2.99 32.08 -28.64
C TYR A 691 2.79 31.13 -27.47
N HIS A 692 3.85 30.43 -27.07
CA HIS A 692 3.88 29.72 -25.80
C HIS A 692 5.02 30.32 -24.99
N LEU A 693 4.67 31.08 -23.95
CA LEU A 693 5.59 31.87 -23.12
C LEU A 693 6.35 31.00 -22.10
N GLU A 694 6.66 29.77 -22.55
CA GLU A 694 7.36 28.70 -21.86
C GLU A 694 8.52 29.29 -21.05
N ARG A 695 8.61 28.91 -19.77
CA ARG A 695 9.71 29.23 -18.81
C ARG A 695 9.56 30.45 -17.91
N GLN A 696 8.55 31.31 -18.06
CA GLN A 696 8.29 32.35 -17.05
C GLN A 696 7.54 31.81 -15.82
N SER A 697 6.71 30.78 -15.98
CA SER A 697 6.09 30.04 -14.86
C SER A 697 7.04 29.02 -14.21
N ILE A 698 7.99 28.48 -14.99
CA ILE A 698 8.88 27.35 -14.62
C ILE A 698 10.17 27.81 -13.94
N SER A 699 10.75 28.96 -14.33
CA SER A 699 11.99 29.50 -13.72
C SER A 699 11.82 29.98 -12.28
N ARG A 700 10.57 30.11 -11.80
CA ARG A 700 10.25 30.53 -10.42
C ARG A 700 9.99 29.36 -9.46
N SER A 701 9.91 28.11 -9.95
CA SER A 701 9.80 26.91 -9.10
C SER A 701 11.17 26.26 -8.91
N VAL A 702 11.81 26.48 -7.76
CA VAL A 702 13.13 25.94 -7.38
C VAL A 702 13.04 24.44 -7.01
N ASP A 703 12.24 23.68 -7.73
CA ASP A 703 11.94 22.28 -7.38
C ASP A 703 12.86 21.32 -8.14
N TYR A 704 13.92 20.91 -7.44
CA TYR A 704 14.90 19.87 -7.78
C TYR A 704 14.27 18.53 -8.22
N THR A 705 12.98 18.33 -7.99
CA THR A 705 12.21 17.10 -8.26
C THR A 705 11.77 16.92 -9.73
N ARG A 706 11.75 17.99 -10.54
CA ARG A 706 11.29 17.88 -11.95
C ARG A 706 12.23 17.07 -12.84
N GLY A 707 13.54 17.14 -12.60
CA GLY A 707 14.51 16.34 -13.35
C GLY A 707 14.34 14.84 -13.14
N ALA A 708 14.01 14.42 -11.91
CA ALA A 708 13.71 13.02 -11.58
C ALA A 708 12.36 12.59 -12.16
N ALA A 709 11.34 13.46 -12.08
CA ALA A 709 10.02 13.21 -12.65
C ALA A 709 10.09 12.98 -14.17
N SER A 710 10.76 13.86 -14.91
CA SER A 710 10.90 13.75 -16.37
C SER A 710 11.68 12.48 -16.77
N GLN A 711 12.75 12.14 -16.04
CA GLN A 711 13.49 10.88 -16.28
C GLN A 711 12.66 9.64 -15.96
N HIS A 712 11.87 9.65 -14.87
CA HIS A 712 10.94 8.57 -14.56
C HIS A 712 9.87 8.41 -15.65
N ASN A 713 9.28 9.52 -16.10
CA ASN A 713 8.25 9.52 -17.14
C ASN A 713 8.81 9.04 -18.50
N ALA A 714 10.04 9.44 -18.86
CA ALA A 714 10.75 8.93 -20.05
C ALA A 714 11.00 7.42 -19.97
N TRP A 715 11.46 6.93 -18.82
CA TRP A 715 11.63 5.51 -18.55
C TRP A 715 10.30 4.76 -18.67
N LEU A 716 9.24 5.29 -18.05
CA LEU A 716 7.91 4.67 -18.07
C LEU A 716 7.34 4.60 -19.48
N GLN A 717 7.44 5.68 -20.25
CA GLN A 717 7.02 5.70 -21.65
C GLN A 717 7.82 4.69 -22.48
N THR A 718 9.14 4.66 -22.32
CA THR A 718 10.01 3.68 -23.01
C THR A 718 9.54 2.26 -22.70
N ARG A 719 9.33 1.92 -21.43
CA ARG A 719 8.85 0.58 -21.04
C ARG A 719 7.48 0.24 -21.62
N ARG A 720 6.59 1.22 -21.72
CA ARG A 720 5.21 1.03 -22.19
C ARG A 720 5.09 0.93 -23.71
N TRP A 721 5.88 1.70 -24.45
CA TRP A 721 5.66 1.96 -25.87
C TRP A 721 6.87 1.63 -26.77
N ASP A 722 7.88 0.93 -26.26
CA ASP A 722 9.16 0.71 -26.95
C ASP A 722 8.99 0.29 -28.42
N ALA A 723 8.31 -0.85 -28.62
CA ALA A 723 8.11 -1.45 -29.93
C ALA A 723 7.22 -0.58 -30.84
N GLN A 724 6.23 0.09 -30.26
CA GLN A 724 5.31 0.96 -31.01
C GLN A 724 6.01 2.23 -31.49
N ILE A 725 6.84 2.84 -30.65
CA ILE A 725 7.65 4.01 -31.03
C ILE A 725 8.68 3.61 -32.09
N GLU A 726 9.35 2.47 -31.92
CA GLU A 726 10.32 1.96 -32.90
C GLU A 726 9.67 1.75 -34.28
N ALA A 727 8.56 1.02 -34.33
CA ALA A 727 7.81 0.80 -35.57
C ALA A 727 7.32 2.12 -36.19
N LEU A 728 6.86 3.06 -35.36
CA LEU A 728 6.42 4.38 -35.81
C LEU A 728 7.57 5.17 -36.42
N MET A 729 8.74 5.23 -35.78
CA MET A 729 9.89 5.97 -36.29
C MET A 729 10.45 5.35 -37.58
N LEU A 730 10.42 4.02 -37.71
CA LEU A 730 10.80 3.34 -38.95
C LEU A 730 9.85 3.67 -40.10
N ALA A 731 8.53 3.69 -39.84
CA ALA A 731 7.53 4.08 -40.83
C ALA A 731 7.72 5.53 -41.30
N PHE A 732 8.02 6.46 -40.37
CA PHE A 732 8.31 7.84 -40.73
C PHE A 732 9.62 7.98 -41.52
N ALA A 733 10.67 7.26 -41.15
CA ALA A 733 11.94 7.28 -41.88
C ALA A 733 11.79 6.75 -43.32
N THR A 734 11.00 5.69 -43.51
CA THR A 734 10.75 5.09 -44.84
C THR A 734 9.80 5.93 -45.70
N SER A 735 8.82 6.62 -45.10
CA SER A 735 7.93 7.55 -45.82
C SER A 735 8.62 8.84 -46.28
N VAL A 736 9.79 9.16 -45.71
CA VAL A 736 10.61 10.34 -46.05
C VAL A 736 11.69 9.99 -47.10
N ALA A 737 11.84 8.71 -47.47
CA ALA A 737 12.74 8.28 -48.54
C ALA A 737 12.10 8.51 -49.93
N GLU A 738 12.46 9.67 -50.50
CA GLU A 738 12.39 10.14 -51.92
C GLU A 738 11.13 10.87 -52.45
N PRO A 739 11.30 11.93 -53.27
CA PRO A 739 12.22 12.01 -54.42
C PRO A 739 13.56 12.71 -54.15
N ALA A 740 14.61 12.16 -54.75
CA ALA A 740 15.90 12.81 -54.90
C ALA A 740 15.74 14.26 -55.39
N LEU A 741 16.35 15.20 -54.68
CA LEU A 741 16.58 16.54 -55.21
C LEU A 741 17.48 16.39 -56.45
N PRO A 742 17.15 16.99 -57.61
CA PRO A 742 18.11 17.06 -58.71
C PRO A 742 19.35 17.80 -58.22
N GLU A 743 20.54 17.27 -58.54
CA GLU A 743 21.80 17.88 -58.16
C GLU A 743 21.83 19.37 -58.57
N PRO A 744 22.26 20.29 -57.68
CA PRO A 744 22.44 21.67 -58.07
C PRO A 744 23.58 21.74 -59.09
N ALA A 745 23.33 22.42 -60.22
CA ALA A 745 24.36 22.76 -61.18
C ALA A 745 25.51 23.52 -60.49
N PRO A 746 26.79 23.29 -60.86
CA PRO A 746 27.93 23.86 -60.16
C PRO A 746 27.94 25.39 -60.30
N SER A 747 27.63 26.10 -59.22
CA SER A 747 27.83 27.55 -59.12
C SER A 747 29.23 27.86 -58.59
N ALA A 748 29.90 28.78 -59.28
CA ALA A 748 31.26 29.25 -59.04
C ALA A 748 31.52 29.75 -57.60
N PRO A 749 32.80 29.77 -57.13
CA PRO A 749 33.11 30.05 -55.73
C PRO A 749 32.99 31.55 -55.42
N GLU A 750 31.99 31.94 -54.64
CA GLU A 750 31.98 33.22 -53.93
C GLU A 750 32.67 33.09 -52.57
N LEU A 751 33.78 33.80 -52.44
CA LEU A 751 34.53 34.03 -51.21
C LEU A 751 33.67 34.82 -50.21
N VAL A 752 33.40 34.25 -49.04
CA VAL A 752 32.90 34.99 -47.87
C VAL A 752 33.89 34.84 -46.70
N PRO A 753 34.24 35.92 -45.97
CA PRO A 753 35.37 35.91 -45.05
C PRO A 753 35.08 35.16 -43.76
N ARG A 754 36.10 34.46 -43.25
CA ARG A 754 36.11 33.86 -41.90
C ARG A 754 35.98 34.96 -40.84
N PHE A 755 34.83 35.05 -40.18
CA PHE A 755 34.72 35.70 -38.88
C PHE A 755 34.81 34.66 -37.76
N THR A 756 35.90 34.74 -37.02
CA THR A 756 36.21 33.97 -35.82
C THR A 756 35.40 34.53 -34.64
N PHE A 757 34.42 33.77 -34.12
CA PHE A 757 33.83 34.08 -32.82
C PHE A 757 34.79 33.66 -31.70
N ARG A 758 35.46 34.64 -31.09
CA ARG A 758 36.15 34.47 -29.81
C ARG A 758 35.11 34.23 -28.71
N ARG A 759 35.29 33.15 -27.95
CA ARG A 759 34.67 32.94 -26.64
C ARG A 759 35.04 34.10 -25.71
N ALA A 760 34.03 34.79 -25.17
CA ALA A 760 34.19 35.65 -24.01
C ALA A 760 33.71 34.91 -22.76
N THR A 761 34.63 34.71 -21.83
CA THR A 761 34.43 34.23 -20.46
C THR A 761 34.05 35.39 -19.54
N ALA A 762 33.18 35.09 -18.57
CA ALA A 762 33.05 35.67 -17.23
C ALA A 762 32.67 37.17 -17.09
N ALA A 763 31.45 37.40 -16.60
CA ALA A 763 31.18 38.03 -15.30
C ALA A 763 29.77 37.61 -14.84
#